data_AF-A0A4P2Q5W1-F1
#
_entry.id   AF-A0A4P2Q5W1-F1
#
_cell.length_a   1.000
_cell.length_b   1.000
_cell.length_c   1.000
_cell.angle_alpha   90.00
_cell.angle_beta   90.00
_cell.angle_gamma   90.00
#
_symmetry.space_group_name_H-M   'P 1'
#
loop_
_entity.id
_entity.type
_entity.pdbx_description
1 polymer ?
#
loop_
_entity_poly.entity_id
_entity_poly.type
_entity_poly.pdbx_seq_one_letter_code
_entity_poly.pdbx_strand_id
1 'polypeptide(L)'
;MRIWVTGIGVVSPLARGAMATMDRLIAGERAFRPLSLFEIAGTRGRMVAEVRDLSPEEVAPPGEAEGWSRTDAMAVLAAREALAHADVDPGATPVDLVVGGTTAGMFETEELLAWLSHDPSAIAPLKRMLSHPLSSTADHVRAAVGPFRRVRSVCSACSSGANALLLGAAWIRAGLSTCVLAGGADGLCRLTYTGFGALSAVDPEPCRPFDRRRAGLNLGEAAAFLLLEPEDAARARGAEPIVELRGWATGAEAHHITNPEREGRTAARVMRDALRCAALAPSDLDYINAHGTATPLNDAMESAALRACLGAEVDRIAVSSSKGQIGHTLGAAGAIEAAITALAVARGVMPPTCGLEEVDPECQLVHLKEARKAPIRAAMSNSFGFGGTDSALVFAQAGRFPPPPGADGAPRRRSVVVTAAATIGPLGVLASRGGAAYLEPGPAPTEGAIAFHAGAHLDLARARRLDRAGRLTTAAILTAIADAGLAGAAPGEAGANAGDAGTSAGAPPSAVTPSRAFPGAIVGASFGSVDASTAYMRRIYDKGAKFASPADFPNLVPSSPVGHASIYLGLRGPVFAMADLGATAEAAMVTAIELITAGEGEALAAGSVEEASPMIERCLGPICSEVAQCGVRSEGAAVVLFESDARARERGARALARVAFWTSWRGDGVGMLAGAPAPAGPAAIPSQGARRGVPSPAAVFIGRQEERLVACLRGSPWAEVPRSILASRAGDHEGAGGFAAAAAVAALASGALASVLILGGAPDRGYAILLVAPGDA
;
A
#
# COMPACT_ATOMS: atom_id res chain seq x y z
N MET A 1 -16.07 -11.78 13.69
CA MET A 1 -14.94 -12.14 14.53
C MET A 1 -14.43 -10.89 15.23
N ARG A 2 -14.09 -10.97 16.51
CA ARG A 2 -13.39 -9.87 17.21
C ARG A 2 -11.90 -9.95 16.94
N ILE A 3 -11.26 -8.78 16.80
CA ILE A 3 -9.81 -8.66 16.61
C ILE A 3 -9.26 -7.89 17.80
N TRP A 4 -8.37 -8.53 18.54
CA TRP A 4 -7.70 -7.96 19.71
C TRP A 4 -6.33 -7.44 19.33
N VAL A 5 -5.95 -6.33 19.97
CA VAL A 5 -4.57 -5.89 20.05
C VAL A 5 -3.99 -6.48 21.33
N THR A 6 -2.98 -7.34 21.21
CA THR A 6 -2.38 -8.07 22.35
C THR A 6 -0.94 -7.63 22.62
N GLY A 7 -0.31 -6.92 21.70
CA GLY A 7 1.02 -6.35 21.86
C GLY A 7 1.13 -5.00 21.15
N ILE A 8 1.93 -4.10 21.72
CA ILE A 8 2.22 -2.78 21.15
C ILE A 8 3.69 -2.47 21.40
N GLY A 9 4.39 -2.03 20.37
CA GLY A 9 5.75 -1.52 20.44
C GLY A 9 5.90 -0.21 19.67
N VAL A 10 6.69 0.72 20.19
CA VAL A 10 6.86 2.07 19.62
C VAL A 10 8.29 2.56 19.83
N VAL A 11 8.89 3.05 18.75
CA VAL A 11 10.07 3.91 18.79
C VAL A 11 9.66 5.29 18.28
N SER A 12 9.84 6.32 19.11
CA SER A 12 9.45 7.69 18.81
C SER A 12 10.53 8.69 19.21
N PRO A 13 10.44 9.96 18.74
CA PRO A 13 11.36 11.02 19.14
C PRO A 13 11.29 11.36 20.65
N LEU A 14 10.20 10.97 21.33
CA LEU A 14 10.06 11.07 22.77
C LEU A 14 10.71 9.89 23.48
N ALA A 15 10.50 8.65 23.04
CA ALA A 15 11.11 7.51 23.71
C ALA A 15 11.21 6.27 22.80
N ARG A 16 12.17 5.41 23.12
CA ARG A 16 12.20 4.01 22.65
C ARG A 16 11.41 3.18 23.66
N GLY A 17 10.15 2.94 23.37
CA GLY A 17 9.21 2.23 24.23
C GLY A 17 7.79 2.79 24.13
N ALA A 18 6.78 1.92 23.99
CA ALA A 18 5.37 2.26 23.88
C ALA A 18 4.85 2.98 25.13
N MET A 19 5.09 2.42 26.32
CA MET A 19 4.64 3.01 27.58
C MET A 19 5.37 4.32 27.89
N ALA A 20 6.68 4.36 27.70
CA ALA A 20 7.48 5.56 27.89
C ALA A 20 7.07 6.70 26.92
N THR A 21 6.79 6.37 25.66
CA THR A 21 6.27 7.32 24.68
C THR A 21 4.92 7.88 25.15
N MET A 22 4.00 7.01 25.57
CA MET A 22 2.68 7.42 26.04
C MET A 22 2.75 8.29 27.30
N ASP A 23 3.61 7.96 28.26
CA ASP A 23 3.78 8.76 29.48
C ASP A 23 4.28 10.18 29.18
N ARG A 24 5.27 10.32 28.27
CA ARG A 24 5.77 11.62 27.83
C ARG A 24 4.74 12.40 27.01
N LEU A 25 3.92 11.70 26.23
CA LEU A 25 2.79 12.32 25.52
C LEU A 25 1.77 12.91 26.50
N ILE A 26 1.34 12.13 27.50
CA ILE A 26 0.42 12.55 28.55
C ILE A 26 1.00 13.74 29.36
N ALA A 27 2.31 13.75 29.60
CA ALA A 27 2.99 14.85 30.29
C ALA A 27 3.07 16.14 29.45
N GLY A 28 2.64 16.13 28.18
CA GLY A 28 2.67 17.29 27.30
C GLY A 28 4.08 17.64 26.78
N GLU A 29 5.00 16.67 26.80
CA GLU A 29 6.36 16.89 26.31
C GLU A 29 6.42 16.98 24.79
N ARG A 30 7.31 17.83 24.26
CA ARG A 30 7.50 18.02 22.81
C ARG A 30 8.95 17.68 22.45
N ALA A 31 9.13 16.90 21.38
CA ALA A 31 10.43 16.35 20.98
C ALA A 31 11.23 17.26 20.03
N PHE A 32 10.68 18.39 19.63
CA PHE A 32 11.25 19.24 18.57
C PHE A 32 12.60 19.83 18.93
N ARG A 33 13.52 19.77 17.97
CA ARG A 33 14.88 20.32 18.07
C ARG A 33 15.40 20.72 16.69
N PRO A 34 16.49 21.51 16.62
CA PRO A 34 17.20 21.71 15.37
C PRO A 34 17.70 20.37 14.79
N LEU A 35 17.46 20.18 13.50
CA LEU A 35 17.90 19.07 12.66
C LEU A 35 19.40 18.84 12.83
N SER A 36 19.77 17.62 13.20
CA SER A 36 21.13 17.19 13.48
C SER A 36 21.63 16.09 12.55
N LEU A 37 20.72 15.34 11.91
CA LEU A 37 21.08 14.22 11.02
C LEU A 37 21.82 14.66 9.75
N PHE A 38 21.52 15.85 9.24
CA PHE A 38 22.12 16.36 8.00
C PHE A 38 22.08 17.89 7.91
N GLU A 39 23.06 18.47 7.21
CA GLU A 39 23.10 19.92 6.98
C GLU A 39 22.33 20.34 5.73
N ILE A 40 21.46 21.36 5.86
CA ILE A 40 20.81 21.98 4.70
C ILE A 40 21.09 23.49 4.69
N ALA A 41 21.85 23.92 3.67
CA ALA A 41 22.12 25.32 3.43
C ALA A 41 20.88 26.05 2.88
N GLY A 42 20.59 27.24 3.41
CA GLY A 42 19.60 28.16 2.83
C GLY A 42 18.12 27.86 3.11
N THR A 43 17.78 26.94 4.02
CA THR A 43 16.39 26.71 4.44
C THR A 43 15.99 27.55 5.65
N ARG A 44 14.74 28.04 5.64
CA ARG A 44 14.07 28.60 6.82
C ARG A 44 13.57 27.46 7.70
N GLY A 45 13.82 27.53 9.00
CA GLY A 45 13.41 26.48 9.93
C GLY A 45 14.33 25.25 9.86
N ARG A 46 14.71 24.74 11.03
CA ARG A 46 15.44 23.48 11.19
C ARG A 46 14.73 22.54 12.16
N MET A 47 13.51 22.85 12.57
CA MET A 47 12.85 22.10 13.64
C MET A 47 12.29 20.78 13.12
N VAL A 48 12.74 19.69 13.74
CA VAL A 48 12.33 18.30 13.47
C VAL A 48 12.20 17.54 14.78
N ALA A 49 11.59 16.37 14.74
CA ALA A 49 11.52 15.43 15.85
C ALA A 49 12.30 14.14 15.50
N GLU A 50 13.57 14.10 15.88
CA GLU A 50 14.47 12.97 15.67
C GLU A 50 14.44 11.98 16.85
N VAL A 51 14.46 10.68 16.55
CA VAL A 51 14.81 9.64 17.52
C VAL A 51 16.28 9.84 17.91
N ARG A 52 16.63 9.64 19.18
CA ARG A 52 18.04 9.79 19.64
C ARG A 52 18.70 8.45 19.79
N ASP A 53 20.03 8.47 19.74
CA ASP A 53 20.89 7.36 20.13
C ASP A 53 20.42 6.07 19.46
N LEU A 54 20.35 6.14 18.13
CA LEU A 54 19.85 5.07 17.28
C LEU A 54 20.84 4.87 16.13
N SER A 55 21.33 3.65 16.00
CA SER A 55 22.20 3.25 14.89
C SER A 55 21.79 1.88 14.30
N PRO A 56 21.96 1.67 12.98
CA PRO A 56 21.68 0.37 12.34
C PRO A 56 22.47 -0.80 12.96
N GLU A 57 23.67 -0.54 13.47
CA GLU A 57 24.54 -1.52 14.13
C GLU A 57 23.90 -2.16 15.36
N GLU A 58 22.92 -1.52 15.99
CA GLU A 58 22.20 -2.08 17.15
C GLU A 58 21.33 -3.30 16.78
N VAL A 59 20.94 -3.42 15.51
CA VAL A 59 19.98 -4.44 15.04
C VAL A 59 20.53 -5.32 13.93
N ALA A 60 21.49 -4.82 13.16
CA ALA A 60 22.06 -5.52 12.03
C ALA A 60 22.94 -6.71 12.49
N PRO A 61 23.00 -7.80 11.70
CA PRO A 61 23.98 -8.84 11.93
C PRO A 61 25.42 -8.29 11.93
N PRO A 62 26.35 -8.90 12.69
CA PRO A 62 27.74 -8.44 12.76
C PRO A 62 28.38 -8.31 11.36
N GLY A 63 28.82 -7.10 11.02
CA GLY A 63 29.46 -6.81 9.73
C GLY A 63 28.50 -6.53 8.56
N GLU A 64 27.19 -6.53 8.79
CA GLU A 64 26.17 -6.29 7.76
C GLU A 64 25.51 -4.91 7.80
N ALA A 65 25.81 -4.10 8.82
CA ALA A 65 25.17 -2.80 9.07
C ALA A 65 25.18 -1.84 7.86
N GLU A 66 26.14 -1.97 6.95
CA GLU A 66 26.19 -1.17 5.71
C GLU A 66 24.94 -1.36 4.82
N GLY A 67 24.30 -2.52 4.86
CA GLY A 67 23.07 -2.80 4.12
C GLY A 67 21.79 -2.45 4.86
N TRP A 68 21.88 -1.97 6.11
CA TRP A 68 20.76 -1.68 7.01
C TRP A 68 20.60 -0.17 7.19
N SER A 69 19.39 0.25 7.55
CA SER A 69 19.05 1.65 7.75
C SER A 69 18.62 1.98 9.17
N ARG A 70 18.61 3.28 9.46
CA ARG A 70 18.01 3.88 10.65
C ARG A 70 16.53 3.55 10.75
N THR A 71 15.82 3.51 9.62
CA THR A 71 14.42 3.08 9.56
C THR A 71 14.28 1.63 10.02
N ASP A 72 15.19 0.75 9.60
CA ASP A 72 15.19 -0.66 10.00
C ASP A 72 15.45 -0.82 11.50
N ALA A 73 16.37 -0.02 12.07
CA ALA A 73 16.61 0.00 13.51
C ALA A 73 15.35 0.34 14.30
N MET A 74 14.63 1.40 13.93
CA MET A 74 13.35 1.73 14.59
C MET A 74 12.34 0.59 14.43
N ALA A 75 12.21 0.05 13.21
CA ALA A 75 11.23 -0.97 12.91
C ALA A 75 11.48 -2.27 13.70
N VAL A 76 12.71 -2.75 13.74
CA VAL A 76 13.11 -3.97 14.49
C VAL A 76 12.87 -3.79 15.99
N LEU A 77 13.26 -2.64 16.55
CA LEU A 77 13.08 -2.37 17.97
C LEU A 77 11.60 -2.33 18.36
N ALA A 78 10.77 -1.65 17.57
CA ALA A 78 9.32 -1.59 17.80
C ALA A 78 8.65 -2.95 17.60
N ALA A 79 9.08 -3.74 16.60
CA ALA A 79 8.58 -5.10 16.38
C ALA A 79 8.92 -6.04 17.55
N ARG A 80 10.17 -6.00 18.05
CA ARG A 80 10.60 -6.75 19.23
C ARG A 80 9.80 -6.38 20.47
N GLU A 81 9.58 -5.10 20.70
CA GLU A 81 8.76 -4.64 21.84
C GLU A 81 7.32 -5.14 21.73
N ALA A 82 6.70 -5.06 20.54
CA ALA A 82 5.31 -5.52 20.34
C ALA A 82 5.15 -7.02 20.60
N LEU A 83 6.07 -7.85 20.09
CA LEU A 83 6.07 -9.29 20.30
C LEU A 83 6.35 -9.66 21.76
N ALA A 84 7.31 -8.96 22.41
CA ALA A 84 7.61 -9.17 23.81
C ALA A 84 6.42 -8.78 24.72
N HIS A 85 5.72 -7.68 24.41
CA HIS A 85 4.52 -7.27 25.13
C HIS A 85 3.41 -8.32 25.03
N ALA A 86 3.28 -8.98 23.89
CA ALA A 86 2.30 -10.04 23.69
C ALA A 86 2.73 -11.42 24.19
N ASP A 87 3.99 -11.59 24.60
CA ASP A 87 4.63 -12.90 24.86
C ASP A 87 4.47 -13.87 23.68
N VAL A 88 4.84 -13.40 22.48
CA VAL A 88 4.77 -14.19 21.23
C VAL A 88 6.16 -14.35 20.62
N ASP A 89 6.60 -15.59 20.52
CA ASP A 89 7.76 -15.99 19.73
C ASP A 89 7.33 -16.40 18.31
N PRO A 90 7.74 -15.67 17.25
CA PRO A 90 7.41 -16.02 15.87
C PRO A 90 8.06 -17.33 15.38
N GLY A 91 9.08 -17.85 16.09
CA GLY A 91 9.62 -19.20 15.85
C GLY A 91 8.70 -20.33 16.33
N ALA A 92 7.84 -20.06 17.32
CA ALA A 92 6.90 -21.02 17.88
C ALA A 92 5.46 -20.82 17.40
N THR A 93 5.09 -19.57 17.09
CA THR A 93 3.74 -19.20 16.64
C THR A 93 3.79 -18.68 15.21
N PRO A 94 2.96 -19.16 14.28
CA PRO A 94 2.90 -18.60 12.93
C PRO A 94 2.41 -17.15 12.95
N VAL A 95 3.32 -16.20 12.73
CA VAL A 95 3.03 -14.77 12.64
C VAL A 95 3.18 -14.30 11.18
N ASP A 96 2.24 -13.48 10.72
CA ASP A 96 2.35 -12.73 9.47
C ASP A 96 2.75 -11.27 9.75
N LEU A 97 3.42 -10.61 8.80
CA LEU A 97 3.96 -9.25 8.95
C LEU A 97 3.41 -8.31 7.87
N VAL A 98 3.01 -7.11 8.26
CA VAL A 98 2.71 -6.00 7.33
C VAL A 98 3.42 -4.73 7.81
N VAL A 99 4.22 -4.12 6.93
CA VAL A 99 4.94 -2.88 7.21
C VAL A 99 4.48 -1.77 6.28
N GLY A 100 3.98 -0.68 6.83
CA GLY A 100 3.74 0.57 6.12
C GLY A 100 4.97 1.48 6.13
N GLY A 101 5.27 2.12 5.01
CA GLY A 101 6.36 3.10 4.93
C GLY A 101 6.28 3.96 3.68
N THR A 102 7.22 4.90 3.56
CA THR A 102 7.40 5.74 2.36
C THR A 102 8.87 5.93 1.98
N THR A 103 9.80 5.88 2.94
CA THR A 103 11.21 6.24 2.71
C THR A 103 12.20 5.08 2.81
N ALA A 104 11.91 4.03 3.59
CA ALA A 104 12.89 2.96 3.89
C ALA A 104 14.28 3.54 4.24
N GLY A 105 15.37 3.05 3.62
CA GLY A 105 16.73 3.55 3.80
C GLY A 105 17.10 4.77 2.94
N MET A 106 16.16 5.67 2.62
CA MET A 106 16.47 6.86 1.81
C MET A 106 17.55 7.73 2.46
N PHE A 107 17.59 7.84 3.79
CA PHE A 107 18.64 8.61 4.49
C PHE A 107 20.05 8.08 4.19
N GLU A 108 20.21 6.76 4.17
CA GLU A 108 21.48 6.08 3.90
C GLU A 108 21.87 6.11 2.42
N THR A 109 20.87 6.22 1.53
CA THR A 109 21.06 6.04 0.09
C THR A 109 21.07 7.36 -0.70
N GLU A 110 20.53 8.44 -0.16
CA GLU A 110 20.34 9.69 -0.92
C GLU A 110 21.64 10.38 -1.37
N GLU A 111 22.70 10.34 -0.55
CA GLU A 111 24.02 10.83 -0.95
C GLU A 111 24.62 9.99 -2.06
N LEU A 112 24.42 8.68 -1.98
CA LEU A 112 24.90 7.75 -2.97
C LEU A 112 24.18 7.93 -4.31
N LEU A 113 22.86 8.12 -4.30
CA LEU A 113 22.09 8.45 -5.51
C LEU A 113 22.62 9.72 -6.17
N ALA A 114 22.87 10.77 -5.39
CA ALA A 114 23.43 12.02 -5.90
C ALA A 114 24.82 11.81 -6.51
N TRP A 115 25.69 11.03 -5.88
CA TRP A 115 27.01 10.69 -6.41
C TRP A 115 26.94 9.87 -7.70
N LEU A 116 26.12 8.80 -7.74
CA LEU A 116 25.92 7.94 -8.91
C LEU A 116 25.40 8.72 -10.13
N SER A 117 24.70 9.84 -9.91
CA SER A 117 24.21 10.71 -10.97
C SER A 117 25.31 11.49 -11.71
N HIS A 118 26.48 11.67 -11.08
CA HIS A 118 27.63 12.36 -11.65
C HIS A 118 28.58 11.42 -12.38
N ASP A 119 28.58 10.14 -12.02
CA ASP A 119 29.38 9.11 -12.66
C ASP A 119 28.50 8.05 -13.34
N PRO A 120 28.18 8.22 -14.64
CA PRO A 120 27.46 7.23 -15.42
C PRO A 120 28.19 5.89 -15.57
N SER A 121 29.50 5.85 -15.31
CA SER A 121 30.34 4.66 -15.41
C SER A 121 30.47 3.88 -14.10
N ALA A 122 29.99 4.43 -12.97
CA ALA A 122 29.96 3.74 -11.69
C ALA A 122 29.03 2.52 -11.78
N ILE A 123 29.60 1.32 -11.79
CA ILE A 123 28.89 0.04 -11.84
C ILE A 123 29.35 -0.79 -10.64
N ALA A 124 28.49 -0.92 -9.63
CA ALA A 124 28.61 -1.95 -8.60
C ALA A 124 27.30 -2.04 -7.80
N PRO A 125 26.82 -3.23 -7.43
CA PRO A 125 25.88 -3.34 -6.32
C PRO A 125 26.61 -2.89 -5.05
N LEU A 126 26.30 -1.68 -4.60
CA LEU A 126 26.80 -1.12 -3.35
C LEU A 126 25.91 -1.65 -2.23
N LYS A 127 26.48 -2.30 -1.21
CA LYS A 127 25.72 -2.88 -0.08
C LYS A 127 24.72 -1.88 0.52
N ARG A 128 25.06 -0.58 0.55
CA ARG A 128 24.17 0.51 0.98
C ARG A 128 22.83 0.56 0.25
N MET A 129 22.79 0.20 -1.03
CA MET A 129 21.56 0.19 -1.83
C MET A 129 20.59 -0.94 -1.44
N LEU A 130 20.99 -1.91 -0.61
CA LEU A 130 20.09 -2.97 -0.12
C LEU A 130 18.95 -2.42 0.74
N SER A 131 19.14 -1.25 1.38
CA SER A 131 18.12 -0.55 2.17
C SER A 131 17.24 0.40 1.35
N HIS A 132 17.55 0.63 0.07
CA HIS A 132 16.80 1.55 -0.79
C HIS A 132 15.36 1.09 -1.10
N PRO A 133 15.11 -0.19 -1.46
CA PRO A 133 13.78 -0.63 -1.83
C PRO A 133 12.85 -0.51 -0.64
N LEU A 134 11.59 -0.11 -0.88
CA LEU A 134 10.63 0.08 0.21
C LEU A 134 10.39 -1.21 1.00
N SER A 135 10.52 -2.37 0.35
CA SER A 135 10.38 -3.68 1.01
C SER A 135 11.52 -4.03 1.98
N SER A 136 12.68 -3.37 1.89
CA SER A 136 13.87 -3.68 2.69
C SER A 136 13.59 -3.64 4.19
N THR A 137 12.80 -2.67 4.67
CA THR A 137 12.44 -2.58 6.09
C THR A 137 11.62 -3.78 6.56
N ALA A 138 10.68 -4.29 5.76
CA ALA A 138 9.96 -5.50 6.12
C ALA A 138 10.86 -6.74 6.08
N ASP A 139 11.81 -6.78 5.15
CA ASP A 139 12.78 -7.87 5.00
C ASP A 139 13.79 -7.90 6.16
N HIS A 140 14.27 -6.74 6.60
CA HIS A 140 15.16 -6.60 7.75
C HIS A 140 14.46 -6.88 9.09
N VAL A 141 13.18 -6.47 9.24
CA VAL A 141 12.35 -6.93 10.38
C VAL A 141 12.22 -8.44 10.38
N ARG A 142 11.94 -9.06 9.23
CA ARG A 142 11.90 -10.53 9.09
C ARG A 142 13.24 -11.17 9.46
N ALA A 143 14.36 -10.63 8.98
CA ALA A 143 15.69 -11.18 9.25
C ALA A 143 16.07 -11.09 10.74
N ALA A 144 15.76 -9.99 11.42
CA ALA A 144 16.16 -9.75 12.81
C ALA A 144 15.16 -10.28 13.87
N VAL A 145 13.91 -10.55 13.49
CA VAL A 145 12.81 -10.83 14.43
C VAL A 145 11.98 -12.05 14.03
N GLY A 146 12.02 -12.49 12.77
CA GLY A 146 11.20 -13.62 12.27
C GLY A 146 11.63 -15.01 12.79
N PRO A 147 11.08 -16.09 12.20
CA PRO A 147 10.46 -16.15 10.88
C PRO A 147 9.01 -15.62 10.84
N PHE A 148 8.63 -15.01 9.70
CA PHE A 148 7.24 -14.67 9.40
C PHE A 148 6.76 -15.44 8.17
N ARG A 149 5.50 -15.91 8.19
CA ARG A 149 4.94 -16.74 7.10
C ARG A 149 4.61 -15.91 5.87
N ARG A 150 3.89 -14.79 6.06
CA ARG A 150 3.64 -13.77 5.03
C ARG A 150 4.27 -12.46 5.44
N VAL A 151 4.77 -11.71 4.46
CA VAL A 151 5.33 -10.37 4.66
C VAL A 151 4.86 -9.48 3.51
N ARG A 152 4.37 -8.29 3.84
CA ARG A 152 3.95 -7.25 2.88
C ARG A 152 4.49 -5.89 3.26
N SER A 153 4.79 -5.09 2.22
CA SER A 153 5.14 -3.68 2.36
C SER A 153 4.15 -2.82 1.61
N VAL A 154 3.52 -1.88 2.31
CA VAL A 154 2.42 -1.05 1.79
C VAL A 154 2.80 0.44 1.81
N CYS A 155 2.43 1.16 0.76
CA CYS A 155 2.66 2.59 0.62
C CYS A 155 1.37 3.33 0.28
N SER A 156 0.93 4.21 1.17
CA SER A 156 -0.19 5.15 1.00
C SER A 156 0.15 6.52 1.60
N ALA A 157 1.39 6.95 1.39
CA ALA A 157 1.94 8.15 2.03
C ALA A 157 1.72 8.12 3.56
N CYS A 158 1.12 9.16 4.13
CA CYS A 158 0.92 9.33 5.57
C CYS A 158 0.01 8.27 6.21
N SER A 159 -0.82 7.57 5.43
CA SER A 159 -1.73 6.52 5.90
C SER A 159 -1.15 5.11 5.78
N SER A 160 0.12 4.94 5.39
CA SER A 160 0.76 3.62 5.23
C SER A 160 0.62 2.71 6.46
N GLY A 161 0.97 3.18 7.66
CA GLY A 161 0.83 2.39 8.89
C GLY A 161 -0.61 2.03 9.24
N ALA A 162 -1.59 2.89 8.90
CA ALA A 162 -3.01 2.58 9.11
C ALA A 162 -3.52 1.52 8.12
N ASN A 163 -3.12 1.63 6.85
CA ASN A 163 -3.44 0.62 5.83
C ASN A 163 -2.75 -0.73 6.10
N ALA A 164 -1.58 -0.74 6.76
CA ALA A 164 -0.95 -1.97 7.24
C ALA A 164 -1.80 -2.70 8.29
N LEU A 165 -2.35 -1.96 9.27
CA LEU A 165 -3.27 -2.50 10.28
C LEU A 165 -4.58 -2.98 9.64
N LEU A 166 -5.13 -2.23 8.68
CA LEU A 166 -6.29 -2.65 7.90
C LEU A 166 -6.04 -3.98 7.18
N LEU A 167 -4.90 -4.12 6.51
CA LEU A 167 -4.56 -5.36 5.80
C LEU A 167 -4.42 -6.54 6.76
N GLY A 168 -3.75 -6.35 7.90
CA GLY A 168 -3.66 -7.38 8.94
C GLY A 168 -5.03 -7.79 9.50
N ALA A 169 -5.91 -6.81 9.73
CA ALA A 169 -7.28 -7.06 10.16
C ALA A 169 -8.11 -7.80 9.10
N ALA A 170 -7.94 -7.45 7.82
CA ALA A 170 -8.57 -8.12 6.69
C ALA A 170 -8.15 -9.59 6.59
N TRP A 171 -6.86 -9.89 6.79
CA TRP A 171 -6.36 -11.27 6.82
C TRP A 171 -6.98 -12.10 7.94
N ILE A 172 -7.08 -11.55 9.16
CA ILE A 172 -7.74 -12.23 10.28
C ILE A 172 -9.22 -12.43 9.96
N ARG A 173 -9.91 -11.40 9.44
CA ARG A 173 -11.33 -11.44 9.10
C ARG A 173 -11.65 -12.47 8.01
N ALA A 174 -10.75 -12.66 7.05
CA ALA A 174 -10.85 -13.69 6.02
C ALA A 174 -10.39 -15.09 6.49
N GLY A 175 -9.91 -15.22 7.74
CA GLY A 175 -9.36 -16.46 8.28
C GLY A 175 -8.09 -16.91 7.56
N LEU A 176 -7.31 -15.97 7.03
CA LEU A 176 -6.01 -16.23 6.39
C LEU A 176 -4.87 -16.26 7.42
N SER A 177 -5.07 -15.60 8.56
CA SER A 177 -4.08 -15.40 9.62
C SER A 177 -4.71 -15.47 11.00
N THR A 178 -3.97 -15.99 11.97
CA THR A 178 -4.36 -16.05 13.39
C THR A 178 -3.48 -15.18 14.29
N CYS A 179 -2.40 -14.62 13.75
CA CYS A 179 -1.54 -13.67 14.44
C CYS A 179 -0.85 -12.80 13.38
N VAL A 180 -1.01 -11.48 13.47
CA VAL A 180 -0.45 -10.53 12.51
C VAL A 180 0.25 -9.40 13.25
N LEU A 181 1.55 -9.23 13.01
CA LEU A 181 2.29 -8.05 13.41
C LEU A 181 2.14 -6.99 12.31
N ALA A 182 1.43 -5.91 12.59
CA ALA A 182 1.16 -4.86 11.61
C ALA A 182 1.53 -3.48 12.16
N GLY A 183 2.12 -2.65 11.30
CA GLY A 183 2.64 -1.36 11.73
C GLY A 183 3.28 -0.57 10.61
N GLY A 184 4.14 0.37 10.97
CA GLY A 184 4.90 1.14 10.01
C GLY A 184 6.10 1.85 10.60
N ALA A 185 7.05 2.21 9.73
CA ALA A 185 8.29 2.88 10.08
C ALA A 185 8.72 3.83 8.96
N ASP A 186 9.26 4.99 9.31
CA ASP A 186 9.91 5.91 8.38
C ASP A 186 10.94 6.77 9.12
N GLY A 187 12.13 6.89 8.53
CA GLY A 187 13.22 7.76 8.94
C GLY A 187 13.20 9.12 8.24
N LEU A 188 13.79 10.12 8.89
CA LEU A 188 14.00 11.45 8.31
C LEU A 188 15.13 11.40 7.27
N CYS A 189 14.95 12.07 6.13
CA CYS A 189 15.97 12.19 5.08
C CYS A 189 15.92 13.58 4.41
N ARG A 190 16.99 13.97 3.70
CA ARG A 190 17.03 15.26 2.97
C ARG A 190 15.94 15.30 1.91
N LEU A 191 15.65 14.18 1.24
CA LEU A 191 14.61 14.12 0.21
C LEU A 191 13.27 14.62 0.73
N THR A 192 12.78 14.06 1.84
CA THR A 192 11.48 14.44 2.42
C THR A 192 11.53 15.84 3.01
N TYR A 193 12.59 16.20 3.74
CA TYR A 193 12.71 17.52 4.35
C TYR A 193 12.67 18.65 3.32
N THR A 194 13.45 18.53 2.26
CA THR A 194 13.47 19.53 1.18
C THR A 194 12.19 19.52 0.36
N GLY A 195 11.57 18.36 0.18
CA GLY A 195 10.30 18.21 -0.55
C GLY A 195 9.14 18.92 0.13
N PHE A 196 8.92 18.65 1.42
CA PHE A 196 7.92 19.36 2.21
C PHE A 196 8.25 20.86 2.34
N GLY A 197 9.54 21.22 2.39
CA GLY A 197 9.99 22.60 2.35
C GLY A 197 9.59 23.32 1.04
N ALA A 198 9.76 22.65 -0.11
CA ALA A 198 9.36 23.18 -1.42
C ALA A 198 7.85 23.38 -1.54
N LEU A 199 7.06 22.52 -0.89
CA LEU A 199 5.61 22.67 -0.78
C LEU A 199 5.17 23.80 0.17
N SER A 200 6.12 24.48 0.84
CA SER A 200 5.83 25.44 1.92
C SER A 200 4.97 24.82 3.03
N ALA A 201 5.16 23.52 3.29
CA ALA A 201 4.40 22.77 4.29
C ALA A 201 5.13 22.69 5.64
N VAL A 202 6.41 23.08 5.72
CA VAL A 202 7.22 23.00 6.94
C VAL A 202 7.09 24.28 7.77
N ASP A 203 6.75 24.14 9.05
CA ASP A 203 6.76 25.22 10.03
C ASP A 203 8.21 25.45 10.54
N PRO A 204 8.74 26.68 10.55
CA PRO A 204 10.06 26.94 11.12
C PRO A 204 10.10 26.81 12.65
N GLU A 205 8.95 26.92 13.32
CA GLU A 205 8.77 26.76 14.75
C GLU A 205 8.14 25.40 15.07
N PRO A 206 8.15 24.96 16.35
CA PRO A 206 7.37 23.82 16.80
C PRO A 206 5.89 23.91 16.40
N CYS A 207 5.43 22.95 15.59
CA CYS A 207 4.13 22.96 14.94
C CYS A 207 2.98 22.86 15.95
N ARG A 208 1.83 23.43 15.58
CA ARG A 208 0.71 23.68 16.48
C ARG A 208 -0.62 23.27 15.83
N PRO A 209 -0.99 21.97 15.88
CA PRO A 209 -2.21 21.50 15.24
C PRO A 209 -3.44 22.28 15.71
N PHE A 210 -4.31 22.64 14.75
CA PHE A 210 -5.57 23.37 14.95
C PHE A 210 -5.47 24.78 15.54
N ASP A 211 -4.25 25.29 15.82
CA ASP A 211 -4.07 26.66 16.31
C ASP A 211 -4.25 27.67 15.17
N ARG A 212 -4.82 28.83 15.50
CA ARG A 212 -5.01 29.96 14.57
C ARG A 212 -3.70 30.41 13.91
N ARG A 213 -2.56 30.20 14.57
CA ARG A 213 -1.23 30.61 14.09
C ARG A 213 -0.43 29.47 13.45
N ARG A 214 -1.06 28.32 13.19
CA ARG A 214 -0.38 27.19 12.55
C ARG A 214 0.16 27.57 11.17
N ALA A 215 1.41 27.20 10.87
CA ALA A 215 2.07 27.55 9.62
C ALA A 215 2.54 26.32 8.82
N GLY A 216 2.30 25.11 9.30
CA GLY A 216 2.78 23.88 8.69
C GLY A 216 3.11 22.81 9.72
N LEU A 217 3.74 21.73 9.26
CA LEU A 217 4.21 20.62 10.07
C LEU A 217 5.70 20.76 10.40
N ASN A 218 6.17 20.15 11.49
CA ASN A 218 7.56 19.70 11.56
C ASN A 218 7.59 18.20 11.27
N LEU A 219 8.62 17.74 10.56
CA LEU A 219 8.80 16.33 10.28
C LEU A 219 9.35 15.60 11.50
N GLY A 220 8.94 14.35 11.66
CA GLY A 220 9.51 13.43 12.64
C GLY A 220 9.84 12.08 12.00
N GLU A 221 10.47 11.22 12.77
CA GLU A 221 10.71 9.82 12.44
C GLU A 221 10.21 8.94 13.58
N ALA A 222 9.69 7.75 13.24
CA ALA A 222 9.21 6.80 14.22
C ALA A 222 9.01 5.41 13.60
N ALA A 223 8.79 4.43 14.47
CA ALA A 223 8.17 3.16 14.11
C ALA A 223 7.16 2.74 15.19
N ALA A 224 6.10 2.07 14.78
CA ALA A 224 5.16 1.43 15.71
C ALA A 224 4.59 0.15 15.10
N PHE A 225 4.39 -0.86 15.94
CA PHE A 225 3.77 -2.12 15.58
C PHE A 225 2.74 -2.54 16.63
N LEU A 226 1.63 -3.10 16.15
CA LEU A 226 0.59 -3.71 16.96
C LEU A 226 0.48 -5.19 16.57
N LEU A 227 0.37 -6.07 17.55
CA LEU A 227 0.08 -7.47 17.33
C LEU A 227 -1.45 -7.68 17.36
N LEU A 228 -1.98 -8.14 16.22
CA LEU A 228 -3.41 -8.39 16.00
C LEU A 228 -3.68 -9.89 16.06
N GLU A 229 -4.67 -10.29 16.86
CA GLU A 229 -5.10 -11.68 16.99
C GLU A 229 -6.63 -11.77 17.00
N PRO A 230 -7.24 -12.80 16.41
CA PRO A 230 -8.64 -13.09 16.68
C PRO A 230 -8.79 -13.49 18.15
N GLU A 231 -9.89 -13.05 18.78
CA GLU A 231 -10.18 -13.30 20.20
C GLU A 231 -9.95 -14.77 20.60
N ASP A 232 -10.44 -15.73 19.81
CA ASP A 232 -10.30 -17.16 20.13
C ASP A 232 -8.84 -17.63 20.16
N ALA A 233 -7.99 -17.14 19.24
CA ALA A 233 -6.58 -17.52 19.21
C ALA A 233 -5.80 -16.90 20.37
N ALA A 234 -6.07 -15.63 20.69
CA ALA A 234 -5.48 -14.95 21.83
C ALA A 234 -5.88 -15.65 23.15
N ARG A 235 -7.17 -15.97 23.32
CA ARG A 235 -7.66 -16.73 24.49
C ARG A 235 -7.05 -18.12 24.59
N ALA A 236 -6.89 -18.83 23.48
CA ALA A 236 -6.32 -20.18 23.46
C ALA A 236 -4.89 -20.23 24.01
N ARG A 237 -4.11 -19.15 23.88
CA ARG A 237 -2.77 -19.01 24.46
C ARG A 237 -2.75 -18.25 25.80
N GLY A 238 -3.91 -17.89 26.36
CA GLY A 238 -4.03 -17.18 27.64
C GLY A 238 -3.72 -15.69 27.58
N ALA A 239 -3.76 -15.06 26.41
CA ALA A 239 -3.53 -13.63 26.26
C ALA A 239 -4.80 -12.81 26.56
N GLU A 240 -4.61 -11.68 27.22
CA GLU A 240 -5.64 -10.68 27.44
C GLU A 240 -5.51 -9.52 26.42
N PRO A 241 -6.62 -8.90 26.00
CA PRO A 241 -6.58 -7.79 25.07
C PRO A 241 -6.12 -6.51 25.76
N ILE A 242 -5.27 -5.74 25.08
CA ILE A 242 -5.04 -4.32 25.40
C ILE A 242 -6.30 -3.53 25.02
N VAL A 243 -6.78 -3.73 23.79
CA VAL A 243 -8.02 -3.16 23.23
C VAL A 243 -8.55 -4.07 22.12
N GLU A 244 -9.77 -3.80 21.66
CA GLU A 244 -10.32 -4.37 20.43
C GLU A 244 -10.09 -3.40 19.25
N LEU A 245 -9.46 -3.87 18.17
CA LEU A 245 -9.50 -3.18 16.87
C LEU A 245 -10.87 -3.49 16.25
N ARG A 246 -11.79 -2.55 16.43
CA ARG A 246 -13.21 -2.80 16.30
C ARG A 246 -13.73 -2.58 14.88
N GLY A 247 -13.20 -1.59 14.19
CA GLY A 247 -13.57 -1.28 12.81
C GLY A 247 -12.54 -0.41 12.12
N TRP A 248 -12.65 -0.34 10.80
CA TRP A 248 -11.71 0.38 9.96
C TRP A 248 -12.33 0.67 8.60
N ALA A 249 -11.78 1.66 7.90
CA ALA A 249 -12.06 1.92 6.50
C ALA A 249 -10.90 2.67 5.85
N THR A 250 -10.81 2.55 4.52
CA THR A 250 -9.88 3.29 3.67
C THR A 250 -10.59 3.72 2.39
N GLY A 251 -10.21 4.86 1.83
CA GLY A 251 -10.79 5.37 0.61
C GLY A 251 -10.02 6.53 0.00
N ALA A 252 -10.18 6.72 -1.30
CA ALA A 252 -9.52 7.81 -2.02
C ALA A 252 -10.42 9.03 -2.25
N GLU A 253 -9.84 10.22 -2.12
CA GLU A 253 -10.48 11.50 -2.41
C GLU A 253 -10.68 11.73 -3.91
N ALA A 254 -9.72 11.27 -4.72
CA ALA A 254 -9.59 11.58 -6.15
C ALA A 254 -9.68 13.09 -6.45
N HIS A 255 -8.96 13.90 -5.67
CA HIS A 255 -9.03 15.36 -5.75
C HIS A 255 -7.72 16.00 -6.23
N HIS A 256 -6.65 15.88 -5.43
CA HIS A 256 -5.35 16.47 -5.73
C HIS A 256 -4.22 15.64 -5.09
N ILE A 257 -3.01 15.74 -5.64
CA ILE A 257 -1.87 14.90 -5.21
C ILE A 257 -1.34 15.30 -3.82
N THR A 258 -1.46 16.57 -3.43
CA THR A 258 -0.99 17.09 -2.13
C THR A 258 -2.04 17.87 -1.33
N ASN A 259 -3.15 18.29 -1.95
CA ASN A 259 -4.11 19.18 -1.30
C ASN A 259 -5.36 18.37 -0.97
N PRO A 260 -5.87 18.44 0.26
CA PRO A 260 -7.06 17.69 0.61
C PRO A 260 -8.31 18.26 -0.06
N GLU A 261 -9.34 17.43 -0.24
CA GLU A 261 -10.67 17.86 -0.65
C GLU A 261 -11.23 18.84 0.40
N ARG A 262 -11.39 20.13 0.04
CA ARG A 262 -11.73 21.20 1.00
C ARG A 262 -12.92 20.89 1.92
N GLU A 263 -13.98 20.27 1.39
CA GLU A 263 -15.18 19.94 2.18
C GLU A 263 -15.07 18.65 2.99
N GLY A 264 -13.97 17.90 2.86
CA GLY A 264 -13.72 16.66 3.62
C GLY A 264 -14.77 15.57 3.42
N ARG A 265 -15.44 15.53 2.25
CA ARG A 265 -16.54 14.57 2.00
C ARG A 265 -16.05 13.13 2.03
N THR A 266 -14.86 12.88 1.49
CA THR A 266 -14.23 11.56 1.49
C THR A 266 -13.79 11.14 2.89
N ALA A 267 -13.03 11.98 3.60
CA ALA A 267 -12.69 11.73 5.00
C ALA A 267 -13.94 11.45 5.86
N ALA A 268 -15.01 12.23 5.71
CA ALA A 268 -16.28 11.98 6.41
C ALA A 268 -16.94 10.65 6.02
N ARG A 269 -16.88 10.24 4.75
CA ARG A 269 -17.34 8.93 4.29
C ARG A 269 -16.52 7.81 4.94
N VAL A 270 -15.20 7.90 4.88
CA VAL A 270 -14.28 6.89 5.45
C VAL A 270 -14.51 6.73 6.95
N MET A 271 -14.66 7.83 7.71
CA MET A 271 -14.97 7.74 9.14
C MET A 271 -16.33 7.09 9.42
N ARG A 272 -17.37 7.39 8.64
CA ARG A 272 -18.68 6.70 8.75
C ARG A 272 -18.59 5.22 8.39
N ASP A 273 -17.81 4.89 7.38
CA ASP A 273 -17.61 3.51 6.95
C ASP A 273 -16.85 2.71 8.02
N ALA A 274 -15.88 3.32 8.70
CA ALA A 274 -15.17 2.73 9.84
C ALA A 274 -16.09 2.51 11.05
N LEU A 275 -16.97 3.47 11.36
CA LEU A 275 -18.00 3.32 12.40
C LEU A 275 -19.01 2.21 12.06
N ARG A 276 -19.41 2.13 10.79
CA ARG A 276 -20.28 1.05 10.30
C ARG A 276 -19.59 -0.32 10.40
N CYS A 277 -18.32 -0.40 10.03
CA CYS A 277 -17.48 -1.60 10.22
C CYS A 277 -17.42 -2.00 11.71
N ALA A 278 -17.26 -1.01 12.60
CA ALA A 278 -17.26 -1.20 14.05
C ALA A 278 -18.63 -1.58 14.65
N ALA A 279 -19.70 -1.38 13.89
CA ALA A 279 -21.09 -1.40 14.35
C ALA A 279 -21.34 -0.44 15.54
N LEU A 280 -20.78 0.77 15.45
CA LEU A 280 -20.91 1.82 16.47
C LEU A 280 -21.60 3.07 15.91
N ALA A 281 -22.32 3.78 16.78
CA ALA A 281 -22.85 5.10 16.48
C ALA A 281 -21.84 6.19 16.88
N PRO A 282 -21.94 7.41 16.32
CA PRO A 282 -21.12 8.55 16.78
C PRO A 282 -21.17 8.78 18.30
N SER A 283 -22.31 8.53 18.94
CA SER A 283 -22.51 8.66 20.40
C SER A 283 -21.71 7.67 21.25
N ASP A 284 -21.15 6.62 20.63
CA ASP A 284 -20.31 5.63 21.31
C ASP A 284 -18.84 6.07 21.40
N LEU A 285 -18.41 7.03 20.58
CA LEU A 285 -17.07 7.59 20.62
C LEU A 285 -16.89 8.54 21.79
N ASP A 286 -15.72 8.52 22.41
CA ASP A 286 -15.35 9.47 23.46
C ASP A 286 -14.10 10.29 23.09
N TYR A 287 -13.27 9.76 22.20
CA TYR A 287 -11.99 10.35 21.82
C TYR A 287 -11.66 10.17 20.33
N ILE A 288 -11.03 11.18 19.74
CA ILE A 288 -10.48 11.13 18.38
C ILE A 288 -9.03 11.56 18.43
N ASN A 289 -8.16 10.66 18.00
CA ASN A 289 -6.79 10.99 17.61
C ASN A 289 -6.81 11.43 16.15
N ALA A 290 -6.78 12.74 15.94
CA ALA A 290 -6.90 13.36 14.64
C ALA A 290 -5.60 13.25 13.83
N HIS A 291 -5.72 13.38 12.52
CA HIS A 291 -4.55 13.52 11.66
C HIS A 291 -3.81 14.85 11.94
N GLY A 292 -4.50 15.96 12.14
CA GLY A 292 -4.02 17.23 12.70
C GLY A 292 -2.54 17.53 12.42
N THR A 293 -2.19 17.83 11.17
CA THR A 293 -0.80 18.05 10.73
C THR A 293 -0.29 19.44 11.02
N ALA A 294 -1.11 20.35 11.54
CA ALA A 294 -0.81 21.77 11.67
C ALA A 294 -0.66 22.48 10.31
N THR A 295 -1.01 21.82 9.21
CA THR A 295 -1.12 22.49 7.90
C THR A 295 -2.48 23.18 7.80
N PRO A 296 -2.56 24.41 7.25
CA PRO A 296 -3.82 25.16 7.20
C PRO A 296 -4.98 24.40 6.54
N LEU A 297 -4.70 23.76 5.40
CA LEU A 297 -5.71 23.05 4.60
C LEU A 297 -6.18 21.76 5.26
N ASN A 298 -5.27 20.95 5.79
CA ASN A 298 -5.63 19.67 6.40
C ASN A 298 -6.49 19.87 7.64
N ASP A 299 -6.05 20.72 8.57
CA ASP A 299 -6.71 20.85 9.87
C ASP A 299 -8.13 21.41 9.72
N ALA A 300 -8.33 22.32 8.76
CA ALA A 300 -9.65 22.83 8.38
C ALA A 300 -10.52 21.75 7.72
N MET A 301 -9.96 20.99 6.77
CA MET A 301 -10.67 19.88 6.11
C MET A 301 -11.09 18.81 7.11
N GLU A 302 -10.18 18.36 7.99
CA GLU A 302 -10.45 17.33 8.98
C GLU A 302 -11.54 17.79 9.96
N SER A 303 -11.50 19.06 10.36
CA SER A 303 -12.54 19.64 11.21
C SER A 303 -13.92 19.64 10.54
N ALA A 304 -13.97 20.01 9.25
CA ALA A 304 -15.21 19.93 8.47
C ALA A 304 -15.69 18.47 8.31
N ALA A 305 -14.78 17.54 8.05
CA ALA A 305 -15.07 16.12 7.89
C ALA A 305 -15.62 15.51 9.19
N LEU A 306 -15.05 15.84 10.34
CA LEU A 306 -15.50 15.38 11.64
C LEU A 306 -16.91 15.87 11.95
N ARG A 307 -17.19 17.15 11.69
CA ARG A 307 -18.55 17.71 11.83
C ARG A 307 -19.54 17.00 10.91
N ALA A 308 -19.17 16.76 9.66
CA ALA A 308 -20.02 16.06 8.69
C ALA A 308 -20.22 14.56 9.00
N CYS A 309 -19.28 13.92 9.68
CA CYS A 309 -19.36 12.52 10.10
C CYS A 309 -20.21 12.36 11.35
N LEU A 310 -19.96 13.19 12.38
CA LEU A 310 -20.44 12.98 13.74
C LEU A 310 -21.70 13.80 14.05
N GLY A 311 -22.03 14.82 13.25
CA GLY A 311 -23.16 15.71 13.51
C GLY A 311 -23.01 16.39 14.86
N ALA A 312 -24.09 16.43 15.66
CA ALA A 312 -24.10 17.08 16.97
C ALA A 312 -23.16 16.42 18.00
N GLU A 313 -22.78 15.15 17.82
CA GLU A 313 -21.87 14.46 18.75
C GLU A 313 -20.44 15.04 18.73
N VAL A 314 -20.07 15.75 17.67
CA VAL A 314 -18.74 16.36 17.53
C VAL A 314 -18.42 17.36 18.65
N ASP A 315 -19.46 18.00 19.22
CA ASP A 315 -19.29 19.01 20.28
C ASP A 315 -19.15 18.39 21.69
N ARG A 316 -19.19 17.05 21.78
CA ARG A 316 -18.94 16.27 23.01
C ARG A 316 -17.60 15.53 22.98
N ILE A 317 -17.23 15.02 21.81
CA ILE A 317 -16.10 14.09 21.64
C ILE A 317 -14.78 14.85 21.71
N ALA A 318 -13.86 14.39 22.56
CA ALA A 318 -12.56 15.02 22.71
C ALA A 318 -11.65 14.73 21.50
N VAL A 319 -10.89 15.73 21.06
CA VAL A 319 -9.98 15.62 19.91
C VAL A 319 -8.56 16.00 20.34
N SER A 320 -7.57 15.22 19.92
CA SER A 320 -6.17 15.64 20.01
C SER A 320 -5.34 15.25 18.79
N SER A 321 -4.15 15.85 18.64
CA SER A 321 -3.14 15.42 17.67
C SER A 321 -1.77 15.31 18.35
N SER A 322 -1.18 14.12 18.27
CA SER A 322 0.17 13.83 18.77
C SER A 322 1.27 14.52 17.95
N LYS A 323 0.97 15.01 16.74
CA LYS A 323 1.97 15.66 15.86
C LYS A 323 2.53 16.94 16.46
N GLY A 324 1.78 17.62 17.33
CA GLY A 324 2.29 18.76 18.12
C GLY A 324 3.38 18.39 19.13
N GLN A 325 3.69 17.10 19.29
CA GLN A 325 4.71 16.59 20.22
C GLN A 325 5.80 15.80 19.51
N ILE A 326 5.44 14.92 18.56
CA ILE A 326 6.39 14.03 17.85
C ILE A 326 6.62 14.41 16.38
N GLY A 327 6.04 15.51 15.91
CA GLY A 327 6.06 15.87 14.49
C GLY A 327 5.24 14.90 13.63
N HIS A 328 5.26 15.13 12.32
CA HIS A 328 4.66 14.23 11.35
C HIS A 328 5.65 13.14 10.95
N THR A 329 5.41 11.91 11.40
CA THR A 329 6.29 10.74 11.20
C THR A 329 6.02 9.99 9.89
N LEU A 330 5.65 10.72 8.83
CA LEU A 330 5.48 10.19 7.47
C LEU A 330 4.60 8.92 7.42
N GLY A 331 5.06 7.83 6.78
CA GLY A 331 4.35 6.56 6.66
C GLY A 331 4.17 5.79 7.98
N ALA A 332 4.97 6.11 9.02
CA ALA A 332 4.77 5.55 10.36
C ALA A 332 3.60 6.21 11.11
N ALA A 333 3.13 7.38 10.66
CA ALA A 333 2.13 8.20 11.36
C ALA A 333 0.87 7.40 11.74
N GLY A 334 0.24 6.70 10.80
CA GLY A 334 -0.96 5.92 11.09
C GLY A 334 -0.74 4.79 12.11
N ALA A 335 0.45 4.19 12.16
CA ALA A 335 0.76 3.13 13.13
C ALA A 335 1.02 3.69 14.54
N ILE A 336 1.76 4.80 14.65
CA ILE A 336 2.02 5.42 15.96
C ILE A 336 0.74 6.05 16.52
N GLU A 337 -0.11 6.64 15.68
CA GLU A 337 -1.41 7.16 16.06
C GLU A 337 -2.35 6.04 16.53
N ALA A 338 -2.34 4.88 15.86
CA ALA A 338 -3.06 3.71 16.31
C ALA A 338 -2.57 3.20 17.67
N ALA A 339 -1.25 3.10 17.88
CA ALA A 339 -0.67 2.70 19.16
C ALA A 339 -1.05 3.67 20.29
N ILE A 340 -0.97 4.99 20.05
CA ILE A 340 -1.40 6.03 21.00
C ILE A 340 -2.89 5.90 21.31
N THR A 341 -3.74 5.68 20.30
CA THR A 341 -5.19 5.55 20.47
C THR A 341 -5.54 4.30 21.27
N ALA A 342 -4.91 3.17 20.98
CA ALA A 342 -5.06 1.93 21.73
C ALA A 342 -4.65 2.10 23.19
N LEU A 343 -3.50 2.72 23.46
CA LEU A 343 -3.02 2.98 24.83
C LEU A 343 -3.90 4.01 25.55
N ALA A 344 -4.44 5.01 24.86
CA ALA A 344 -5.38 5.98 25.43
C ALA A 344 -6.64 5.26 25.94
N VAL A 345 -7.22 4.38 25.12
CA VAL A 345 -8.39 3.56 25.48
C VAL A 345 -8.06 2.62 26.65
N ALA A 346 -6.97 1.87 26.56
CA ALA A 346 -6.56 0.91 27.60
C ALA A 346 -6.31 1.57 28.96
N ARG A 347 -5.74 2.78 28.97
CA ARG A 347 -5.37 3.50 30.20
C ARG A 347 -6.47 4.45 30.70
N GLY A 348 -7.48 4.75 29.89
CA GLY A 348 -8.48 5.78 30.19
C GLY A 348 -7.85 7.17 30.34
N VAL A 349 -6.89 7.52 29.47
CA VAL A 349 -6.23 8.83 29.47
C VAL A 349 -6.04 9.32 28.04
N MET A 350 -6.61 10.48 27.73
CA MET A 350 -6.47 11.14 26.44
C MET A 350 -5.29 12.12 26.47
N PRO A 351 -4.31 12.02 25.54
CA PRO A 351 -3.20 12.97 25.47
C PRO A 351 -3.64 14.36 24.96
N PRO A 352 -2.85 15.41 25.21
CA PRO A 352 -3.15 16.76 24.73
C PRO A 352 -2.68 17.02 23.29
N THR A 353 -3.27 18.03 22.66
CA THR A 353 -2.71 18.74 21.50
C THR A 353 -1.75 19.83 22.00
N CYS A 354 -0.46 19.53 22.00
CA CYS A 354 0.55 20.52 22.40
C CYS A 354 0.75 21.62 21.35
N GLY A 355 0.98 22.85 21.82
CA GLY A 355 1.16 24.04 20.97
C GLY A 355 -0.13 24.79 20.62
N LEU A 356 -1.29 24.25 20.97
CA LEU A 356 -2.60 24.87 20.77
C LEU A 356 -2.95 25.87 21.90
N GLU A 357 -2.92 27.16 21.60
CA GLU A 357 -3.31 28.24 22.52
C GLU A 357 -4.63 28.87 22.08
N GLU A 358 -4.78 29.19 20.79
CA GLU A 358 -5.98 29.81 20.22
C GLU A 358 -6.52 28.91 19.11
N VAL A 359 -7.73 28.37 19.31
CA VAL A 359 -8.38 27.49 18.31
C VAL A 359 -8.74 28.32 17.08
N ASP A 360 -8.35 27.82 15.90
CA ASP A 360 -8.75 28.44 14.65
C ASP A 360 -10.29 28.38 14.46
N PRO A 361 -10.95 29.48 14.03
CA PRO A 361 -12.38 29.46 13.71
C PRO A 361 -12.82 28.38 12.71
N GLU A 362 -11.97 27.95 11.78
CA GLU A 362 -12.25 26.84 10.85
C GLU A 362 -12.07 25.46 11.51
N CYS A 363 -11.48 25.40 12.70
CA CYS A 363 -11.14 24.17 13.42
C CYS A 363 -11.86 24.06 14.77
N GLN A 364 -13.06 24.62 14.90
CA GLN A 364 -13.84 24.54 16.13
C GLN A 364 -14.19 23.06 16.40
N LEU A 365 -13.52 22.43 17.36
CA LEU A 365 -13.78 21.08 17.88
C LEU A 365 -13.45 21.10 19.38
N VAL A 366 -13.74 20.01 20.10
CA VAL A 366 -13.40 19.90 21.54
C VAL A 366 -11.95 19.46 21.70
N HIS A 367 -11.01 20.36 21.44
CA HIS A 367 -9.58 20.08 21.54
C HIS A 367 -9.11 19.91 22.99
N LEU A 368 -8.26 18.93 23.23
CA LEU A 368 -7.57 18.74 24.51
C LEU A 368 -6.30 19.59 24.55
N LYS A 369 -6.23 20.60 25.41
CA LYS A 369 -4.97 21.35 25.65
C LYS A 369 -4.10 20.74 26.75
N GLU A 370 -4.72 19.94 27.61
CA GLU A 370 -4.10 19.19 28.69
C GLU A 370 -4.60 17.75 28.64
N ALA A 371 -3.79 16.82 29.16
CA ALA A 371 -4.20 15.43 29.23
C ALA A 371 -5.46 15.29 30.10
N ARG A 372 -6.38 14.43 29.67
CA ARG A 372 -7.63 14.18 30.39
C ARG A 372 -7.75 12.71 30.76
N LYS A 373 -7.80 12.43 32.06
CA LYS A 373 -8.13 11.10 32.57
C LYS A 373 -9.65 10.91 32.62
N ALA A 374 -10.16 9.99 31.81
CA ALA A 374 -11.56 9.58 31.82
C ALA A 374 -11.70 8.21 31.12
N PRO A 375 -12.71 7.38 31.48
CA PRO A 375 -13.00 6.17 30.72
C PRO A 375 -13.26 6.49 29.25
N ILE A 376 -12.70 5.69 28.35
CA ILE A 376 -12.89 5.80 26.90
C ILE A 376 -13.52 4.50 26.41
N ARG A 377 -14.79 4.55 25.98
CA ARG A 377 -15.50 3.37 25.48
C ARG A 377 -14.97 2.98 24.10
N ALA A 378 -14.88 3.97 23.22
CA ALA A 378 -14.32 3.83 21.89
C ALA A 378 -13.59 5.12 21.47
N ALA A 379 -12.59 4.96 20.63
CA ALA A 379 -11.83 6.03 20.04
C ALA A 379 -11.56 5.80 18.56
N MET A 380 -11.42 6.88 17.80
CA MET A 380 -11.09 6.84 16.37
C MET A 380 -9.70 7.45 16.13
N SER A 381 -8.92 6.83 15.24
CA SER A 381 -7.62 7.32 14.77
C SER A 381 -7.71 7.62 13.27
N ASN A 382 -7.41 8.86 12.87
CA ASN A 382 -7.50 9.31 11.49
C ASN A 382 -6.11 9.53 10.87
N SER A 383 -5.93 9.09 9.63
CA SER A 383 -4.69 9.33 8.87
C SER A 383 -5.03 9.64 7.41
N PHE A 384 -4.63 10.84 6.94
CA PHE A 384 -4.96 11.34 5.60
C PHE A 384 -3.68 11.54 4.78
N GLY A 385 -3.47 10.70 3.77
CA GLY A 385 -2.23 10.64 3.00
C GLY A 385 -2.24 11.51 1.74
N PHE A 386 -1.04 11.96 1.33
CA PHE A 386 -0.83 12.47 -0.03
C PHE A 386 -1.28 11.45 -1.09
N GLY A 387 -1.74 11.95 -2.23
CA GLY A 387 -2.50 11.17 -3.20
C GLY A 387 -3.98 10.99 -2.83
N GLY A 388 -4.39 11.51 -1.66
CA GLY A 388 -5.77 11.53 -1.21
C GLY A 388 -6.25 10.20 -0.63
N THR A 389 -5.36 9.39 -0.04
CA THR A 389 -5.75 8.13 0.61
C THR A 389 -6.06 8.34 2.08
N ASP A 390 -7.34 8.32 2.42
CA ASP A 390 -7.86 8.52 3.76
C ASP A 390 -8.07 7.19 4.46
N SER A 391 -7.70 7.10 5.74
CA SER A 391 -7.92 5.92 6.55
C SER A 391 -8.40 6.29 7.95
N ALA A 392 -9.33 5.50 8.48
CA ALA A 392 -9.83 5.63 9.84
C ALA A 392 -9.85 4.27 10.53
N LEU A 393 -9.34 4.20 11.76
CA LEU A 393 -9.33 3.02 12.62
C LEU A 393 -10.15 3.30 13.87
N VAL A 394 -10.95 2.34 14.32
CA VAL A 394 -11.77 2.45 15.54
C VAL A 394 -11.32 1.41 16.54
N PHE A 395 -10.93 1.87 17.72
CA PHE A 395 -10.54 1.04 18.86
C PHE A 395 -11.61 1.12 19.94
N ALA A 396 -11.87 0.00 20.60
CA ALA A 396 -12.82 -0.05 21.71
C ALA A 396 -12.21 -0.76 22.92
N GLN A 397 -12.68 -0.40 24.11
CA GLN A 397 -12.38 -1.18 25.30
C GLN A 397 -12.87 -2.62 25.07
N ALA A 398 -12.00 -3.60 25.30
CA ALA A 398 -12.32 -5.00 25.03
C ALA A 398 -13.54 -5.46 25.84
N GLY A 399 -14.45 -6.18 25.18
CA GLY A 399 -15.69 -6.67 25.80
C GLY A 399 -16.74 -5.60 26.09
N ARG A 400 -16.47 -4.31 25.83
CA ARG A 400 -17.42 -3.21 26.13
C ARG A 400 -18.70 -3.27 25.29
N PHE A 401 -18.57 -3.62 24.02
CA PHE A 401 -19.67 -3.71 23.08
C PHE A 401 -19.93 -5.19 22.73
N PRO A 402 -21.17 -5.56 22.36
CA PRO A 402 -21.46 -6.89 21.81
C PRO A 402 -20.59 -7.13 20.56
N PRO A 403 -20.36 -8.38 20.11
CA PRO A 403 -19.66 -8.61 18.84
C PRO A 403 -20.37 -7.90 17.66
N PRO A 404 -19.65 -7.47 16.60
CA PRO A 404 -20.31 -6.86 15.45
C PRO A 404 -21.33 -7.83 14.83
N PRO A 405 -22.41 -7.36 14.20
CA PRO A 405 -23.32 -8.24 13.47
C PRO A 405 -22.58 -9.10 12.44
N GLY A 406 -22.84 -10.41 12.43
CA GLY A 406 -22.11 -11.36 11.58
C GLY A 406 -20.72 -11.75 12.11
N ALA A 407 -20.38 -11.35 13.34
CA ALA A 407 -19.14 -11.78 13.97
C ALA A 407 -19.14 -13.22 14.48
N ASP A 408 -20.33 -13.77 14.71
CA ASP A 408 -20.57 -15.14 15.14
C ASP A 408 -20.63 -16.05 13.91
N GLY A 409 -19.57 -16.82 13.68
CA GLY A 409 -19.48 -17.76 12.57
C GLY A 409 -18.09 -17.84 11.94
N ALA A 410 -17.89 -18.87 11.12
CA ALA A 410 -16.65 -19.04 10.36
C ALA A 410 -16.42 -17.83 9.41
N PRO A 411 -15.15 -17.46 9.15
CA PRO A 411 -14.79 -16.41 8.19
C PRO A 411 -15.53 -16.59 6.86
N ARG A 412 -16.34 -15.59 6.47
CA ARG A 412 -17.02 -15.60 5.16
C ARG A 412 -16.08 -15.09 4.09
N ARG A 413 -15.57 -16.01 3.27
CA ARG A 413 -14.72 -15.69 2.12
C ARG A 413 -15.60 -15.43 0.90
N ARG A 414 -15.53 -14.22 0.33
CA ARG A 414 -16.19 -13.92 -0.94
C ARG A 414 -15.43 -14.58 -2.09
N SER A 415 -16.17 -15.10 -3.08
CA SER A 415 -15.54 -15.59 -4.31
C SER A 415 -15.12 -14.42 -5.18
N VAL A 416 -13.94 -14.54 -5.79
CA VAL A 416 -13.32 -13.49 -6.61
C VAL A 416 -13.25 -13.94 -8.06
N VAL A 417 -13.67 -13.06 -8.96
CA VAL A 417 -13.61 -13.26 -10.41
C VAL A 417 -12.79 -12.15 -11.06
N VAL A 418 -12.27 -12.43 -12.24
CA VAL A 418 -11.61 -11.44 -13.10
C VAL A 418 -12.57 -11.04 -14.20
N THR A 419 -12.77 -9.74 -14.40
CA THR A 419 -13.69 -9.21 -15.43
C THR A 419 -12.98 -8.45 -16.54
N ALA A 420 -11.75 -8.01 -16.31
CA ALA A 420 -10.88 -7.45 -17.36
C ALA A 420 -9.40 -7.55 -17.00
N ALA A 421 -8.54 -7.37 -17.99
CA ALA A 421 -7.12 -7.13 -17.86
C ALA A 421 -6.65 -6.17 -18.95
N ALA A 422 -5.56 -5.46 -18.71
CA ALA A 422 -4.94 -4.58 -19.69
C ALA A 422 -3.42 -4.52 -19.51
N THR A 423 -2.71 -4.32 -20.61
CA THR A 423 -1.26 -4.14 -20.64
C THR A 423 -0.87 -2.95 -21.50
N ILE A 424 0.12 -2.19 -21.03
CA ILE A 424 0.84 -1.14 -21.75
C ILE A 424 2.29 -1.58 -21.78
N GLY A 425 2.77 -2.07 -22.92
CA GLY A 425 4.12 -2.63 -23.04
C GLY A 425 4.64 -2.61 -24.47
N PRO A 426 5.65 -3.42 -24.81
CA PRO A 426 6.29 -3.41 -26.13
C PRO A 426 5.36 -3.77 -27.30
N LEU A 427 4.26 -4.50 -27.02
CA LEU A 427 3.23 -4.83 -28.02
C LEU A 427 2.12 -3.76 -28.12
N GLY A 428 2.29 -2.61 -27.45
CA GLY A 428 1.34 -1.52 -27.42
C GLY A 428 0.35 -1.62 -26.26
N VAL A 429 -0.84 -1.04 -26.47
CA VAL A 429 -1.95 -1.04 -25.52
C VAL A 429 -2.91 -2.17 -25.87
N LEU A 430 -3.03 -3.15 -24.98
CA LEU A 430 -3.87 -4.33 -25.19
C LEU A 430 -4.88 -4.46 -24.05
N ALA A 431 -6.14 -4.69 -24.40
CA ALA A 431 -7.22 -5.08 -23.48
C ALA A 431 -7.24 -6.61 -23.27
N SER A 432 -8.23 -7.15 -22.55
CA SER A 432 -8.19 -8.53 -22.03
C SER A 432 -7.88 -9.59 -23.08
N ARG A 433 -8.52 -9.53 -24.25
CA ARG A 433 -8.30 -10.51 -25.32
C ARG A 433 -6.97 -10.35 -26.03
N GLY A 434 -6.42 -9.13 -26.06
CA GLY A 434 -5.15 -8.82 -26.71
C GLY A 434 -3.95 -9.43 -25.98
N GLY A 435 -4.07 -9.71 -24.68
CA GLY A 435 -3.00 -10.29 -23.86
C GLY A 435 -2.44 -11.62 -24.39
N ALA A 436 -3.20 -12.37 -25.19
CA ALA A 436 -2.73 -13.60 -25.83
C ALA A 436 -1.54 -13.37 -26.77
N ALA A 437 -1.35 -12.15 -27.29
CA ALA A 437 -0.22 -11.80 -28.16
C ALA A 437 1.16 -12.01 -27.49
N TYR A 438 1.23 -12.00 -26.15
CA TYR A 438 2.46 -12.29 -25.42
C TYR A 438 2.82 -13.78 -25.38
N LEU A 439 1.89 -14.68 -25.71
CA LEU A 439 2.13 -16.12 -25.78
C LEU A 439 2.61 -16.57 -27.17
N GLU A 440 2.37 -15.76 -28.19
CA GLU A 440 2.78 -16.06 -29.55
C GLU A 440 4.30 -15.93 -29.73
N PRO A 441 4.92 -16.72 -30.62
CA PRO A 441 6.31 -16.50 -31.02
C PRO A 441 6.50 -15.14 -31.71
N GLY A 442 7.64 -14.49 -31.48
CA GLY A 442 7.98 -13.22 -32.12
C GLY A 442 9.27 -12.60 -31.60
N PRO A 443 9.66 -11.43 -32.13
CA PRO A 443 10.91 -10.80 -31.74
C PRO A 443 10.87 -10.35 -30.28
N ALA A 444 12.04 -10.36 -29.65
CA ALA A 444 12.25 -9.70 -28.37
C ALA A 444 11.96 -8.19 -28.51
N PRO A 445 11.54 -7.52 -27.42
CA PRO A 445 11.32 -6.09 -27.44
C PRO A 445 12.62 -5.31 -27.63
N THR A 446 12.50 -4.01 -27.89
CA THR A 446 13.64 -3.09 -27.88
C THR A 446 13.99 -2.71 -26.44
N GLU A 447 15.28 -2.53 -26.17
CA GLU A 447 15.79 -2.13 -24.86
C GLU A 447 15.33 -0.71 -24.48
N GLY A 448 14.93 -0.55 -23.22
CA GLY A 448 14.56 0.73 -22.64
C GLY A 448 13.07 1.07 -22.78
N ALA A 449 12.79 2.37 -22.91
CA ALA A 449 11.45 2.91 -22.83
C ALA A 449 10.56 2.50 -24.01
N ILE A 450 9.30 2.14 -23.73
CA ILE A 450 8.34 1.74 -24.77
C ILE A 450 7.84 2.96 -25.57
N ALA A 451 7.44 2.70 -26.82
CA ALA A 451 6.76 3.67 -27.65
C ALA A 451 5.31 3.89 -27.17
N PHE A 452 5.13 4.80 -26.21
CA PHE A 452 3.82 5.16 -25.66
C PHE A 452 3.54 6.66 -25.86
N HIS A 453 2.48 6.97 -26.60
CA HIS A 453 2.02 8.34 -26.82
C HIS A 453 0.77 8.60 -25.99
N ALA A 454 0.93 9.29 -24.85
CA ALA A 454 -0.16 9.54 -23.91
C ALA A 454 -1.42 10.15 -24.57
N GLY A 455 -1.27 11.02 -25.57
CA GLY A 455 -2.39 11.66 -26.25
C GLY A 455 -3.27 10.73 -27.08
N ALA A 456 -2.81 9.51 -27.38
CA ALA A 456 -3.63 8.49 -28.02
C ALA A 456 -4.57 7.77 -27.03
N HIS A 457 -4.29 7.87 -25.72
CA HIS A 457 -4.97 7.06 -24.70
C HIS A 457 -5.58 7.90 -23.56
N LEU A 458 -5.06 9.10 -23.33
CA LEU A 458 -5.42 10.00 -22.25
C LEU A 458 -5.70 11.39 -22.79
N ASP A 459 -6.65 12.09 -22.16
CA ASP A 459 -6.76 13.55 -22.25
C ASP A 459 -5.44 14.21 -21.79
N LEU A 460 -4.73 14.84 -22.73
CA LEU A 460 -3.43 15.49 -22.51
C LEU A 460 -3.51 16.67 -21.54
N ALA A 461 -4.60 17.43 -21.53
CA ALA A 461 -4.75 18.58 -20.63
C ALA A 461 -4.81 18.12 -19.17
N ARG A 462 -5.42 16.96 -18.93
CA ARG A 462 -5.49 16.31 -17.62
C ARG A 462 -4.20 15.53 -17.31
N ALA A 463 -3.63 14.84 -18.29
CA ALA A 463 -2.44 13.99 -18.14
C ALA A 463 -1.12 14.77 -18.03
N ARG A 464 -1.10 16.09 -18.31
CA ARG A 464 0.13 16.91 -18.22
C ARG A 464 0.79 16.91 -16.84
N ARG A 465 0.02 16.65 -15.77
CA ARG A 465 0.50 16.60 -14.38
C ARG A 465 1.02 15.22 -13.98
N LEU A 466 0.81 14.21 -14.82
CA LEU A 466 1.26 12.85 -14.62
C LEU A 466 2.70 12.71 -15.12
N ASP A 467 3.54 12.09 -14.30
CA ASP A 467 4.83 11.53 -14.72
C ASP A 467 4.62 10.29 -15.63
N ARG A 468 5.70 9.66 -16.10
CA ARG A 468 5.58 8.54 -17.05
C ARG A 468 4.93 7.32 -16.39
N ALA A 469 5.35 6.90 -15.19
CA ALA A 469 4.68 5.84 -14.42
C ALA A 469 3.18 6.11 -14.20
N GLY A 470 2.81 7.33 -13.81
CA GLY A 470 1.41 7.73 -13.62
C GLY A 470 0.59 7.65 -14.91
N ARG A 471 1.16 8.03 -16.06
CA ARG A 471 0.48 7.89 -17.37
C ARG A 471 0.28 6.43 -17.76
N LEU A 472 1.30 5.59 -17.61
CA LEU A 472 1.21 4.17 -17.94
C LEU A 472 0.16 3.47 -17.05
N THR A 473 0.20 3.72 -15.74
CA THR A 473 -0.76 3.19 -14.76
C THR A 473 -2.18 3.63 -15.10
N THR A 474 -2.38 4.93 -15.33
CA THR A 474 -3.69 5.49 -15.65
C THR A 474 -4.26 4.89 -16.94
N ALA A 475 -3.44 4.77 -17.98
CA ALA A 475 -3.85 4.18 -19.25
C ALA A 475 -4.20 2.70 -19.12
N ALA A 476 -3.42 1.93 -18.34
CA ALA A 476 -3.70 0.52 -18.07
C ALA A 476 -5.05 0.35 -17.35
N ILE A 477 -5.27 1.08 -16.25
CA ILE A 477 -6.53 0.99 -15.49
C ILE A 477 -7.71 1.46 -16.34
N LEU A 478 -7.57 2.57 -17.08
CA LEU A 478 -8.62 3.07 -17.97
C LEU A 478 -9.00 2.04 -19.04
N THR A 479 -8.01 1.39 -19.65
CA THR A 479 -8.23 0.34 -20.65
C THR A 479 -8.98 -0.84 -20.03
N ALA A 480 -8.58 -1.29 -18.84
CA ALA A 480 -9.27 -2.39 -18.15
C ALA A 480 -10.71 -2.02 -17.75
N ILE A 481 -10.93 -0.79 -17.24
CA ILE A 481 -12.27 -0.28 -16.89
C ILE A 481 -13.18 -0.22 -18.12
N ALA A 482 -12.65 0.26 -19.25
CA ALA A 482 -13.41 0.34 -20.50
C ALA A 482 -13.78 -1.06 -21.00
N ASP A 483 -12.83 -2.00 -21.00
CA ASP A 483 -13.05 -3.38 -21.41
C ASP A 483 -14.05 -4.13 -20.51
N ALA A 484 -14.05 -3.82 -19.21
CA ALA A 484 -15.00 -4.38 -18.23
C ALA A 484 -16.44 -3.81 -18.33
N GLY A 485 -16.65 -2.80 -19.19
CA GLY A 485 -17.92 -2.07 -19.27
C GLY A 485 -18.21 -1.22 -18.02
N LEU A 486 -17.17 -0.75 -17.31
CA LEU A 486 -17.30 0.11 -16.12
C LEU A 486 -17.15 1.61 -16.43
N ALA A 487 -17.00 1.95 -17.72
CA ALA A 487 -17.08 3.30 -18.25
C ALA A 487 -18.45 3.93 -17.91
N GLY A 488 -18.45 5.17 -17.42
CA GLY A 488 -19.63 6.03 -17.28
C GLY A 488 -19.61 7.19 -18.28
N ALA A 489 -20.64 8.04 -18.19
CA ALA A 489 -20.76 9.26 -19.01
C ALA A 489 -19.81 10.37 -18.52
N ALA A 490 -19.30 11.18 -19.44
CA ALA A 490 -18.39 12.30 -19.15
C ALA A 490 -19.00 13.31 -18.16
N PRO A 491 -18.20 13.95 -17.28
CA PRO A 491 -18.69 14.96 -16.36
C PRO A 491 -18.90 16.25 -17.17
N GLY A 492 -20.12 16.46 -17.65
CA GLY A 492 -20.50 17.61 -18.47
C GLY A 492 -21.94 17.59 -18.99
N GLU A 493 -22.57 16.40 -19.09
CA GLU A 493 -23.94 16.26 -19.61
C GLU A 493 -24.96 15.92 -18.50
N ALA A 494 -24.79 16.50 -17.31
CA ALA A 494 -25.84 16.51 -16.30
C ALA A 494 -26.84 17.65 -16.61
N GLY A 495 -27.52 17.55 -17.75
CA GLY A 495 -28.52 18.51 -18.20
C GLY A 495 -29.33 17.91 -19.35
N ALA A 496 -30.59 17.57 -19.02
CA ALA A 496 -31.67 17.10 -19.90
C ALA A 496 -31.71 15.60 -20.26
N ASN A 497 -32.77 14.96 -19.73
CA ASN A 497 -33.43 13.73 -20.17
C ASN A 497 -32.67 12.39 -20.04
N ALA A 498 -33.02 11.67 -18.97
CA ALA A 498 -32.85 10.24 -18.87
C ALA A 498 -33.80 9.54 -19.87
N GLY A 499 -33.24 9.00 -20.96
CA GLY A 499 -33.93 8.17 -21.93
C GLY A 499 -32.95 7.75 -23.04
N ASP A 500 -32.80 6.44 -23.24
CA ASP A 500 -31.94 5.76 -24.22
C ASP A 500 -30.41 5.81 -24.01
N ALA A 501 -29.91 4.89 -23.18
CA ALA A 501 -28.50 4.47 -23.18
C ALA A 501 -28.27 3.40 -24.26
N GLY A 502 -28.02 3.84 -25.50
CA GLY A 502 -27.48 3.00 -26.56
C GLY A 502 -25.99 2.71 -26.34
N THR A 503 -25.57 1.47 -26.58
CA THR A 503 -24.18 1.00 -26.52
C THR A 503 -23.29 1.74 -27.51
N SER A 504 -22.41 2.64 -27.06
CA SER A 504 -21.38 3.24 -27.92
C SER A 504 -20.11 2.38 -27.91
N ALA A 505 -20.13 1.28 -28.65
CA ALA A 505 -18.90 0.59 -29.06
C ALA A 505 -18.19 1.48 -30.09
N GLY A 506 -17.16 2.24 -29.67
CA GLY A 506 -16.34 3.03 -30.60
C GLY A 506 -15.81 4.39 -30.11
N ALA A 507 -16.08 4.83 -28.87
CA ALA A 507 -15.47 6.05 -28.35
C ALA A 507 -13.98 5.83 -28.02
N PRO A 508 -13.09 6.83 -28.27
CA PRO A 508 -11.69 6.73 -27.86
C PRO A 508 -11.60 6.60 -26.32
N PRO A 509 -10.65 5.83 -25.77
CA PRO A 509 -10.50 5.63 -24.32
C PRO A 509 -10.46 6.94 -23.52
N SER A 510 -9.93 8.01 -24.12
CA SER A 510 -9.85 9.36 -23.56
C SER A 510 -11.20 10.02 -23.24
N ALA A 511 -12.32 9.52 -23.77
CA ALA A 511 -13.67 10.04 -23.52
C ALA A 511 -14.41 9.30 -22.38
N VAL A 512 -13.80 8.24 -21.82
CA VAL A 512 -14.41 7.41 -20.77
C VAL A 512 -14.22 8.08 -19.40
N THR A 513 -15.33 8.30 -18.70
CA THR A 513 -15.33 8.74 -17.29
C THR A 513 -15.98 7.65 -16.48
N PRO A 514 -15.36 6.95 -15.54
CA PRO A 514 -15.95 5.72 -15.04
C PRO A 514 -17.26 5.94 -14.25
N SER A 515 -18.07 4.90 -14.11
CA SER A 515 -19.39 5.00 -13.46
C SER A 515 -19.27 5.25 -11.94
N ARG A 516 -20.25 5.95 -11.33
CA ARG A 516 -20.31 6.33 -9.90
C ARG A 516 -20.06 5.19 -8.88
N ALA A 517 -20.06 3.92 -9.29
CA ALA A 517 -19.70 2.75 -8.48
C ALA A 517 -18.24 2.34 -8.75
N PHE A 518 -17.30 3.17 -8.27
CA PHE A 518 -15.90 3.11 -8.69
C PHE A 518 -15.05 2.04 -8.00
N PRO A 519 -14.17 1.33 -8.74
CA PRO A 519 -13.20 0.42 -8.16
C PRO A 519 -12.10 1.18 -7.38
N GLY A 520 -11.48 0.50 -6.42
CA GLY A 520 -10.17 0.91 -5.89
C GLY A 520 -9.04 0.42 -6.81
N ALA A 521 -7.79 0.76 -6.49
CA ALA A 521 -6.63 0.27 -7.22
C ALA A 521 -5.44 -0.03 -6.30
N ILE A 522 -4.85 -1.21 -6.47
CA ILE A 522 -3.63 -1.63 -5.78
C ILE A 522 -2.53 -1.83 -6.82
N VAL A 523 -1.50 -0.99 -6.84
CA VAL A 523 -0.47 -1.05 -7.89
C VAL A 523 0.89 -1.34 -7.28
N GLY A 524 1.53 -2.40 -7.76
CA GLY A 524 2.91 -2.72 -7.44
C GLY A 524 3.86 -1.72 -8.09
N ALA A 525 4.75 -1.15 -7.29
CA ALA A 525 5.89 -0.36 -7.74
C ALA A 525 7.11 -0.78 -6.90
N SER A 526 8.12 -1.36 -7.55
CA SER A 526 9.24 -1.99 -6.84
C SER A 526 10.15 -0.97 -6.15
N PHE A 527 10.47 0.10 -6.87
CA PHE A 527 11.40 1.14 -6.38
C PHE A 527 10.82 2.56 -6.45
N GLY A 528 9.65 2.73 -7.06
CA GLY A 528 9.19 4.06 -7.47
C GLY A 528 10.10 4.66 -8.55
N SER A 529 10.08 5.99 -8.71
CA SER A 529 10.87 6.66 -9.75
C SER A 529 12.30 6.95 -9.26
N VAL A 530 13.19 5.96 -9.38
CA VAL A 530 14.59 6.04 -8.90
C VAL A 530 15.38 7.10 -9.66
N ASP A 531 15.24 7.20 -10.98
CA ASP A 531 15.93 8.24 -11.76
C ASP A 531 15.43 9.65 -11.43
N ALA A 532 14.13 9.82 -11.21
CA ALA A 532 13.58 11.10 -10.78
C ALA A 532 14.09 11.47 -9.38
N SER A 533 14.13 10.51 -8.46
CA SER A 533 14.69 10.68 -7.12
C SER A 533 16.18 11.04 -7.19
N THR A 534 16.94 10.39 -8.07
CA THR A 534 18.35 10.67 -8.30
C THR A 534 18.57 12.08 -8.86
N ALA A 535 17.81 12.48 -9.88
CA ALA A 535 17.88 13.82 -10.45
C ALA A 535 17.48 14.90 -9.43
N TYR A 536 16.50 14.61 -8.59
CA TYR A 536 16.07 15.48 -7.50
C TYR A 536 17.17 15.63 -6.45
N MET A 537 17.79 14.52 -5.99
CA MET A 537 18.88 14.55 -5.03
C MET A 537 20.12 15.26 -5.59
N ARG A 538 20.53 14.96 -6.83
CA ARG A 538 21.61 15.70 -7.50
C ARG A 538 21.39 17.21 -7.45
N ARG A 539 20.18 17.67 -7.79
CA ARG A 539 19.85 19.09 -7.79
C ARG A 539 19.99 19.72 -6.39
N ILE A 540 19.59 18.99 -5.35
CA ILE A 540 19.71 19.44 -3.96
C ILE A 540 21.16 19.50 -3.51
N TYR A 541 21.96 18.47 -3.78
CA TYR A 541 23.37 18.41 -3.39
C TYR A 541 24.21 19.45 -4.15
N ASP A 542 23.97 19.63 -5.45
CA ASP A 542 24.76 20.55 -6.29
C ASP A 542 24.38 22.02 -6.07
N LYS A 543 23.09 22.31 -5.89
CA LYS A 543 22.57 23.70 -5.94
C LYS A 543 21.90 24.17 -4.65
N GLY A 544 21.65 23.26 -3.71
CA GLY A 544 20.98 23.53 -2.43
C GLY A 544 19.46 23.36 -2.47
N ALA A 545 18.86 23.30 -1.27
CA ALA A 545 17.46 22.95 -1.07
C ALA A 545 16.44 23.89 -1.71
N LYS A 546 16.80 25.15 -1.99
CA LYS A 546 15.91 26.09 -2.70
C LYS A 546 15.55 25.67 -4.13
N PHE A 547 16.25 24.67 -4.68
CA PHE A 547 15.99 24.11 -6.00
C PHE A 547 15.18 22.81 -5.97
N ALA A 548 14.73 22.38 -4.79
CA ALA A 548 13.72 21.33 -4.67
C ALA A 548 12.45 21.76 -5.43
N SER A 549 11.97 20.90 -6.33
CA SER A 549 10.78 21.19 -7.14
C SER A 549 9.52 20.73 -6.41
N PRO A 550 8.56 21.63 -6.12
CA PRO A 550 7.29 21.25 -5.52
C PRO A 550 6.42 20.41 -6.47
N ALA A 551 6.69 20.45 -7.78
CA ALA A 551 5.99 19.63 -8.76
C ALA A 551 6.59 18.22 -8.88
N ASP A 552 7.90 18.07 -8.66
CA ASP A 552 8.59 16.77 -8.80
C ASP A 552 8.41 15.94 -7.51
N PHE A 553 8.48 16.57 -6.33
CA PHE A 553 8.50 15.88 -5.04
C PHE A 553 7.35 14.88 -4.81
N PRO A 554 6.06 15.23 -5.06
CA PRO A 554 4.97 14.27 -4.85
C PRO A 554 5.08 13.01 -5.71
N ASN A 555 5.83 13.08 -6.82
CA ASN A 555 6.00 11.97 -7.75
C ASN A 555 7.09 10.98 -7.32
N LEU A 556 7.89 11.32 -6.30
CA LEU A 556 9.00 10.49 -5.83
C LEU A 556 8.56 9.38 -4.87
N VAL A 557 7.32 9.45 -4.37
CA VAL A 557 6.77 8.45 -3.45
C VAL A 557 6.25 7.25 -4.25
N PRO A 558 6.51 5.99 -3.83
CA PRO A 558 6.05 4.79 -4.56
C PRO A 558 4.55 4.72 -4.83
N SER A 559 3.71 5.35 -3.99
CA SER A 559 2.26 5.42 -4.18
C SER A 559 1.79 6.46 -5.21
N SER A 560 2.70 7.28 -5.75
CA SER A 560 2.38 8.33 -6.72
C SER A 560 1.61 7.82 -7.95
N PRO A 561 2.04 6.74 -8.65
CA PRO A 561 1.38 6.33 -9.88
C PRO A 561 -0.10 5.97 -9.69
N VAL A 562 -0.42 5.27 -8.59
CA VAL A 562 -1.80 4.89 -8.29
C VAL A 562 -2.63 6.05 -7.73
N GLY A 563 -2.03 6.95 -6.93
CA GLY A 563 -2.69 8.17 -6.47
C GLY A 563 -3.08 9.09 -7.63
N HIS A 564 -2.16 9.25 -8.59
CA HIS A 564 -2.42 9.98 -9.83
C HIS A 564 -3.51 9.34 -10.68
N ALA A 565 -3.46 8.01 -10.85
CA ALA A 565 -4.52 7.29 -11.55
C ALA A 565 -5.87 7.45 -10.84
N SER A 566 -5.88 7.47 -9.50
CA SER A 566 -7.07 7.75 -8.70
C SER A 566 -7.65 9.13 -9.00
N ILE A 567 -6.83 10.17 -9.00
CA ILE A 567 -7.25 11.55 -9.30
C ILE A 567 -7.75 11.67 -10.74
N TYR A 568 -7.05 11.05 -11.69
CA TYR A 568 -7.44 11.09 -13.09
C TYR A 568 -8.74 10.32 -13.34
N LEU A 569 -8.92 9.16 -12.73
CA LEU A 569 -10.05 8.29 -13.02
C LEU A 569 -11.23 8.53 -12.09
N GLY A 570 -11.06 9.22 -10.96
CA GLY A 570 -12.12 9.35 -9.96
C GLY A 570 -12.28 8.11 -9.05
N LEU A 571 -11.21 7.33 -8.85
CA LEU A 571 -11.26 6.13 -8.01
C LEU A 571 -11.49 6.53 -6.54
N ARG A 572 -12.39 5.84 -5.84
CA ARG A 572 -12.81 6.21 -4.47
C ARG A 572 -12.72 5.07 -3.45
N GLY A 573 -12.43 3.86 -3.91
CA GLY A 573 -12.15 2.71 -3.04
C GLY A 573 -10.74 2.75 -2.45
N PRO A 574 -10.23 1.62 -1.94
CA PRO A 574 -8.84 1.48 -1.50
C PRO A 574 -7.85 1.84 -2.63
N VAL A 575 -6.91 2.73 -2.35
CA VAL A 575 -5.88 3.18 -3.30
C VAL A 575 -4.54 3.19 -2.58
N PHE A 576 -3.64 2.29 -2.94
CA PHE A 576 -2.29 2.26 -2.38
C PHE A 576 -1.35 1.41 -3.23
N ALA A 577 -0.05 1.59 -3.02
CA ALA A 577 0.97 0.81 -3.69
C ALA A 577 1.47 -0.35 -2.81
N MET A 578 1.90 -1.41 -3.49
CA MET A 578 2.66 -2.52 -2.89
C MET A 578 4.10 -2.44 -3.37
N ALA A 579 5.04 -2.85 -2.53
CA ALA A 579 6.44 -3.00 -2.91
C ALA A 579 6.95 -4.36 -2.46
N ASP A 580 7.40 -5.18 -3.40
CA ASP A 580 7.98 -6.49 -3.10
C ASP A 580 8.99 -6.95 -4.15
N LEU A 581 9.85 -6.03 -4.60
CA LEU A 581 10.85 -6.26 -5.65
C LEU A 581 10.21 -6.86 -6.91
N GLY A 582 10.87 -7.83 -7.56
CA GLY A 582 10.39 -8.52 -8.77
C GLY A 582 9.02 -9.21 -8.66
N ALA A 583 8.45 -9.32 -7.45
CA ALA A 583 7.13 -9.90 -7.20
C ALA A 583 6.05 -8.84 -6.91
N THR A 584 6.31 -7.56 -7.16
CA THR A 584 5.40 -6.47 -6.77
C THR A 584 4.03 -6.56 -7.44
N ALA A 585 3.98 -7.07 -8.69
CA ALA A 585 2.73 -7.27 -9.43
C ALA A 585 1.85 -8.33 -8.75
N GLU A 586 2.44 -9.47 -8.40
CA GLU A 586 1.77 -10.56 -7.72
C GLU A 586 1.37 -10.17 -6.31
N ALA A 587 2.21 -9.42 -5.59
CA ALA A 587 1.88 -8.87 -4.28
C ALA A 587 0.63 -7.98 -4.34
N ALA A 588 0.54 -7.09 -5.33
CA ALA A 588 -0.63 -6.24 -5.55
C ALA A 588 -1.89 -7.04 -5.90
N MET A 589 -1.79 -8.01 -6.82
CA MET A 589 -2.93 -8.86 -7.21
C MET A 589 -3.42 -9.75 -6.06
N VAL A 590 -2.51 -10.40 -5.33
CA VAL A 590 -2.87 -11.19 -4.14
C VAL A 590 -3.50 -10.31 -3.07
N THR A 591 -2.97 -9.12 -2.82
CA THR A 591 -3.57 -8.17 -1.86
C THR A 591 -4.98 -7.77 -2.27
N ALA A 592 -5.24 -7.52 -3.56
CA ALA A 592 -6.58 -7.23 -4.05
C ALA A 592 -7.54 -8.42 -3.88
N ILE A 593 -7.08 -9.65 -4.16
CA ILE A 593 -7.85 -10.87 -3.92
C ILE A 593 -8.19 -11.01 -2.43
N GLU A 594 -7.22 -10.78 -1.54
CA GLU A 594 -7.40 -10.88 -0.08
C GLU A 594 -8.38 -9.83 0.43
N LEU A 595 -8.30 -8.58 -0.02
CA LEU A 595 -9.23 -7.51 0.35
C LEU A 595 -10.66 -7.80 -0.12
N ILE A 596 -10.86 -8.24 -1.37
CA ILE A 596 -12.19 -8.60 -1.86
C ILE A 596 -12.73 -9.81 -1.10
N THR A 597 -11.88 -10.82 -0.85
CA THR A 597 -12.24 -12.02 -0.08
C THR A 597 -12.70 -11.65 1.33
N ALA A 598 -12.01 -10.70 1.98
CA ALA A 598 -12.34 -10.17 3.29
C ALA A 598 -13.54 -9.21 3.30
N GLY A 599 -14.01 -8.76 2.13
CA GLY A 599 -15.09 -7.79 1.97
C GLY A 599 -14.68 -6.33 2.18
N GLU A 600 -13.39 -6.00 2.07
CA GLU A 600 -12.85 -4.63 2.14
C GLU A 600 -12.99 -3.85 0.82
N GLY A 601 -13.49 -4.51 -0.23
CA GLY A 601 -13.77 -3.92 -1.53
C GLY A 601 -14.61 -4.87 -2.36
N GLU A 602 -15.38 -4.32 -3.31
CA GLU A 602 -16.17 -5.12 -4.25
C GLU A 602 -15.50 -5.24 -5.62
N ALA A 603 -14.61 -4.30 -5.97
CA ALA A 603 -13.89 -4.28 -7.22
C ALA A 603 -12.57 -3.52 -7.09
N LEU A 604 -11.47 -4.14 -7.52
CA LEU A 604 -10.13 -3.58 -7.43
C LEU A 604 -9.37 -3.83 -8.73
N ALA A 605 -8.81 -2.78 -9.30
CA ALA A 605 -7.80 -2.88 -10.33
C ALA A 605 -6.46 -3.19 -9.65
N ALA A 606 -5.77 -4.27 -10.02
CA ALA A 606 -4.52 -4.64 -9.41
C ALA A 606 -3.48 -5.16 -10.40
N GLY A 607 -2.21 -4.79 -10.18
CA GLY A 607 -1.12 -5.14 -11.07
C GLY A 607 0.11 -4.31 -10.74
N SER A 608 0.86 -3.83 -11.74
CA SER A 608 2.11 -3.11 -11.49
C SER A 608 2.44 -2.10 -12.59
N VAL A 609 3.36 -1.20 -12.28
CA VAL A 609 4.04 -0.33 -13.24
C VAL A 609 5.53 -0.29 -12.94
N GLU A 610 6.35 -0.36 -13.97
CA GLU A 610 7.79 -0.12 -13.88
C GLU A 610 8.22 0.76 -15.05
N GLU A 611 9.14 1.69 -14.78
CA GLU A 611 9.76 2.58 -15.78
C GLU A 611 11.13 2.04 -16.17
N ALA A 612 11.54 2.27 -17.42
CA ALA A 612 12.88 1.92 -17.86
C ALA A 612 13.87 2.84 -17.13
N SER A 613 14.77 2.25 -16.35
CA SER A 613 15.65 2.99 -15.45
C SER A 613 17.11 2.51 -15.54
N PRO A 614 18.01 3.31 -16.12
CA PRO A 614 19.43 3.01 -16.14
C PRO A 614 20.03 2.89 -14.73
N MET A 615 19.51 3.64 -13.75
CA MET A 615 19.99 3.56 -12.37
C MET A 615 19.61 2.22 -11.73
N ILE A 616 18.36 1.77 -11.90
CA ILE A 616 17.93 0.45 -11.41
C ILE A 616 18.80 -0.63 -12.07
N GLU A 617 18.94 -0.62 -13.39
CA GLU A 617 19.71 -1.63 -14.11
C GLU A 617 21.18 -1.72 -13.65
N ARG A 618 21.82 -0.57 -13.41
CA ARG A 618 23.23 -0.51 -12.99
C ARG A 618 23.45 -0.89 -11.53
N CYS A 619 22.58 -0.43 -10.62
CA CYS A 619 22.86 -0.43 -9.18
C CYS A 619 21.95 -1.38 -8.37
N LEU A 620 20.73 -1.60 -8.84
CA LEU A 620 19.71 -2.38 -8.13
C LEU A 620 19.39 -3.70 -8.84
N GLY A 621 19.65 -3.84 -10.14
CA GLY A 621 19.38 -5.04 -10.93
C GLY A 621 19.88 -6.34 -10.26
N PRO A 622 21.13 -6.40 -9.77
CA PRO A 622 21.64 -7.57 -9.06
C PRO A 622 20.91 -7.89 -7.73
N ILE A 623 20.25 -6.91 -7.11
CA ILE A 623 19.43 -7.07 -5.90
C ILE A 623 18.03 -7.60 -6.27
N CYS A 624 17.54 -7.25 -7.47
CA CYS A 624 16.19 -7.57 -7.93
C CYS A 624 16.03 -8.99 -8.45
N SER A 625 17.09 -9.54 -9.05
CA SER A 625 17.06 -10.83 -9.72
C SER A 625 18.32 -11.64 -9.46
N GLU A 626 18.15 -12.92 -9.19
CA GLU A 626 19.26 -13.88 -8.99
C GLU A 626 20.03 -14.16 -10.28
N VAL A 627 19.41 -13.89 -11.42
CA VAL A 627 20.01 -14.04 -12.73
C VAL A 627 20.58 -12.69 -13.14
N ALA A 628 21.90 -12.56 -13.10
CA ALA A 628 22.58 -11.48 -13.80
C ALA A 628 22.25 -11.62 -15.30
N GLN A 629 21.44 -10.69 -15.83
CA GLN A 629 21.19 -10.51 -17.27
C GLN A 629 20.64 -11.75 -18.01
N CYS A 630 19.32 -11.92 -18.04
CA CYS A 630 18.71 -12.70 -19.11
C CYS A 630 17.38 -12.07 -19.57
N GLY A 631 17.46 -11.14 -20.50
CA GLY A 631 16.31 -10.50 -21.11
C GLY A 631 16.62 -9.07 -21.56
N VAL A 632 15.88 -8.59 -22.56
CA VAL A 632 15.94 -7.18 -22.97
C VAL A 632 15.17 -6.38 -21.93
N ARG A 633 15.86 -5.47 -21.21
CA ARG A 633 15.22 -4.61 -20.22
C ARG A 633 14.22 -3.69 -20.90
N SER A 634 13.05 -3.55 -20.30
CA SER A 634 11.99 -2.70 -20.81
C SER A 634 11.19 -2.10 -19.67
N GLU A 635 10.01 -1.58 -19.99
CA GLU A 635 9.10 -0.97 -19.05
C GLU A 635 7.66 -1.30 -19.43
N GLY A 636 6.75 -1.03 -18.51
CA GLY A 636 5.34 -1.20 -18.82
C GLY A 636 4.45 -1.16 -17.59
N ALA A 637 3.16 -1.19 -17.86
CA ALA A 637 2.12 -1.34 -16.85
C ALA A 637 1.18 -2.48 -17.24
N ALA A 638 0.79 -3.28 -16.27
CA ALA A 638 -0.21 -4.33 -16.46
C ALA A 638 -1.15 -4.33 -15.28
N VAL A 639 -2.45 -4.47 -15.54
CA VAL A 639 -3.52 -4.41 -14.54
C VAL A 639 -4.55 -5.49 -14.84
N VAL A 640 -5.05 -6.14 -13.79
CA VAL A 640 -6.17 -7.07 -13.80
C VAL A 640 -7.28 -6.49 -12.92
N LEU A 641 -8.51 -6.51 -13.41
CA LEU A 641 -9.68 -6.06 -12.66
C LEU A 641 -10.33 -7.26 -11.97
N PHE A 642 -10.22 -7.29 -10.64
CA PHE A 642 -10.85 -8.27 -9.78
C PHE A 642 -12.17 -7.73 -9.24
N GLU A 643 -13.18 -8.59 -9.15
CA GLU A 643 -14.48 -8.28 -8.57
C GLU A 643 -14.96 -9.40 -7.64
N SER A 644 -15.82 -9.06 -6.69
CA SER A 644 -16.63 -10.08 -6.03
C SER A 644 -17.56 -10.71 -7.07
N ASP A 645 -17.70 -12.04 -7.05
CA ASP A 645 -18.59 -12.76 -7.98
C ASP A 645 -20.04 -12.27 -7.84
N ALA A 646 -20.45 -11.88 -6.63
CA ALA A 646 -21.76 -11.30 -6.37
C ALA A 646 -21.97 -9.97 -7.14
N ARG A 647 -21.03 -9.02 -7.06
CA ARG A 647 -21.10 -7.75 -7.80
C ARG A 647 -21.07 -7.98 -9.31
N ALA A 648 -20.18 -8.85 -9.78
CA ALA A 648 -20.05 -9.15 -11.19
C ALA A 648 -21.39 -9.67 -11.76
N ARG A 649 -22.05 -10.58 -11.03
CA ARG A 649 -23.39 -11.09 -11.39
C ARG A 649 -24.48 -10.02 -11.31
N GLU A 650 -24.49 -9.21 -10.25
CA GLU A 650 -25.48 -8.13 -10.06
C GLU A 650 -25.50 -7.15 -11.23
N ARG A 651 -24.31 -6.82 -11.78
CA ARG A 651 -24.20 -5.92 -12.94
C ARG A 651 -24.24 -6.63 -14.29
N GLY A 652 -24.49 -7.94 -14.33
CA GLY A 652 -24.53 -8.73 -15.57
C GLY A 652 -23.17 -8.87 -16.28
N ALA A 653 -22.06 -8.73 -15.55
CA ALA A 653 -20.72 -8.87 -16.11
C ALA A 653 -20.40 -10.32 -16.43
N ARG A 654 -19.78 -10.55 -17.58
CA ARG A 654 -19.16 -11.84 -17.90
C ARG A 654 -17.81 -11.94 -17.18
N ALA A 655 -17.68 -12.90 -16.27
CA ALA A 655 -16.37 -13.28 -15.75
C ALA A 655 -15.50 -13.84 -16.88
N LEU A 656 -14.24 -13.41 -16.94
CA LEU A 656 -13.22 -13.92 -17.86
C LEU A 656 -12.41 -15.05 -17.25
N ALA A 657 -12.26 -15.03 -15.92
CA ALA A 657 -11.64 -16.08 -15.13
C ALA A 657 -12.17 -16.05 -13.69
N ARG A 658 -11.97 -17.15 -12.96
CA ARG A 658 -12.23 -17.23 -11.52
C ARG A 658 -10.93 -17.49 -10.77
N VAL A 659 -10.75 -16.83 -9.63
CA VAL A 659 -9.64 -17.12 -8.72
C VAL A 659 -9.97 -18.39 -7.94
N ALA A 660 -9.24 -19.48 -8.20
CA ALA A 660 -9.46 -20.77 -7.54
C ALA A 660 -8.51 -21.02 -6.36
N PHE A 661 -7.32 -20.44 -6.40
CA PHE A 661 -6.32 -20.57 -5.35
C PHE A 661 -5.33 -19.39 -5.41
N TRP A 662 -4.80 -18.99 -4.27
CA TRP A 662 -3.67 -18.08 -4.20
C TRP A 662 -2.85 -18.35 -2.94
N THR A 663 -1.57 -18.04 -2.99
CA THR A 663 -0.68 -18.11 -1.83
C THR A 663 0.51 -17.17 -2.00
N SER A 664 1.18 -16.88 -0.88
CA SER A 664 2.47 -16.20 -0.86
C SER A 664 3.32 -16.78 0.26
N TRP A 665 4.64 -16.75 0.11
CA TRP A 665 5.57 -17.33 1.06
C TRP A 665 6.87 -16.54 1.16
N ARG A 666 7.66 -16.89 2.18
CA ARG A 666 9.05 -16.49 2.36
C ARG A 666 9.93 -17.73 2.43
N GLY A 667 11.19 -17.62 2.00
CA GLY A 667 12.09 -18.77 1.84
C GLY A 667 12.00 -19.42 0.46
N ASP A 668 12.38 -20.71 0.39
CA ASP A 668 12.56 -21.47 -0.86
C ASP A 668 11.26 -21.88 -1.58
N GLY A 669 10.11 -21.76 -0.90
CA GLY A 669 8.79 -22.08 -1.45
C GLY A 669 8.49 -23.56 -1.65
N VAL A 670 9.35 -24.47 -1.21
CA VAL A 670 9.14 -25.90 -1.38
C VAL A 670 7.90 -26.34 -0.60
N GLY A 671 6.98 -27.03 -1.28
CA GLY A 671 5.72 -27.50 -0.68
C GLY A 671 4.61 -26.44 -0.56
N MET A 672 4.88 -25.17 -0.85
CA MET A 672 3.86 -24.11 -0.77
C MET A 672 2.71 -24.28 -1.78
N LEU A 673 2.96 -25.05 -2.85
CA LEU A 673 1.98 -25.40 -3.88
C LEU A 673 1.33 -26.78 -3.67
N ALA A 674 1.60 -27.48 -2.57
CA ALA A 674 1.02 -28.80 -2.31
C ALA A 674 -0.52 -28.75 -2.17
N GLY A 675 -1.05 -27.64 -1.64
CA GLY A 675 -2.49 -27.39 -1.51
C GLY A 675 -3.15 -26.76 -2.74
N ALA A 676 -2.39 -26.50 -3.81
CA ALA A 676 -2.97 -25.95 -5.04
C ALA A 676 -3.88 -27.00 -5.70
N PRO A 677 -5.10 -26.63 -6.15
CA PRO A 677 -5.94 -27.51 -6.93
C PRO A 677 -5.17 -28.12 -8.11
N ALA A 678 -5.43 -29.39 -8.40
CA ALA A 678 -4.81 -30.06 -9.54
C ALA A 678 -5.16 -29.32 -10.85
N PRO A 679 -4.24 -29.28 -11.83
CA PRO A 679 -4.54 -28.72 -13.14
C PRO A 679 -5.78 -29.41 -13.71
N ALA A 680 -6.67 -28.62 -14.33
CA ALA A 680 -7.85 -29.19 -14.97
C ALA A 680 -7.40 -30.26 -15.98
N GLY A 681 -7.95 -31.47 -15.90
CA GLY A 681 -7.70 -32.51 -16.90
C GLY A 681 -8.26 -32.10 -18.27
N PRO A 682 -7.88 -32.75 -19.37
CA PRO A 682 -8.57 -32.55 -20.64
C PRO A 682 -10.06 -32.82 -20.37
N ALA A 683 -10.88 -31.77 -20.47
CA ALA A 683 -12.32 -31.92 -20.42
C ALA A 683 -12.70 -33.05 -21.38
N ALA A 684 -13.65 -33.89 -20.99
CA ALA A 684 -14.10 -35.03 -21.78
C ALA A 684 -14.59 -34.56 -23.17
N ILE A 685 -13.66 -34.40 -24.10
CA ILE A 685 -13.91 -34.49 -25.52
C ILE A 685 -14.26 -35.97 -25.73
N PRO A 686 -15.43 -36.31 -26.29
CA PRO A 686 -15.86 -37.68 -26.45
C PRO A 686 -14.73 -38.50 -27.06
N SER A 687 -14.31 -39.52 -26.32
CA SER A 687 -13.14 -40.33 -26.62
C SER A 687 -13.28 -41.00 -27.99
N GLN A 688 -12.60 -40.44 -29.00
CA GLN A 688 -12.10 -41.21 -30.12
C GLN A 688 -10.64 -40.82 -30.40
N GLY A 689 -9.74 -41.70 -29.97
CA GLY A 689 -8.33 -41.68 -30.36
C GLY A 689 -7.47 -40.66 -29.64
N ALA A 690 -6.84 -41.06 -28.53
CA ALA A 690 -5.72 -40.33 -27.94
C ALA A 690 -4.57 -40.24 -28.95
N ARG A 691 -4.47 -39.11 -29.67
CA ARG A 691 -3.27 -38.74 -30.43
C ARG A 691 -2.28 -38.09 -29.45
N ARG A 692 -1.01 -38.54 -29.47
CA ARG A 692 0.11 -37.76 -28.91
C ARG A 692 0.11 -36.40 -29.60
N GLY A 693 -0.02 -35.31 -28.82
CA GLY A 693 -0.01 -33.93 -29.34
C GLY A 693 -1.24 -33.07 -28.99
N VAL A 694 -2.18 -33.53 -28.16
CA VAL A 694 -3.23 -32.66 -27.62
C VAL A 694 -2.61 -31.69 -26.60
N PRO A 695 -2.76 -30.36 -26.76
CA PRO A 695 -2.23 -29.39 -25.81
C PRO A 695 -2.76 -29.66 -24.39
N SER A 696 -1.89 -29.53 -23.39
CA SER A 696 -2.34 -29.50 -21.99
C SER A 696 -3.38 -28.38 -21.84
N PRO A 697 -4.57 -28.65 -21.27
CA PRO A 697 -5.56 -27.62 -20.96
C PRO A 697 -5.12 -26.72 -19.79
N ALA A 698 -3.95 -26.98 -19.21
CA ALA A 698 -3.35 -26.19 -18.15
C ALA A 698 -1.96 -25.67 -18.53
N ALA A 699 -1.61 -24.49 -18.01
CA ALA A 699 -0.27 -23.90 -18.18
C ALA A 699 0.20 -23.20 -16.89
N VAL A 700 1.53 -23.06 -16.74
CA VAL A 700 2.17 -22.21 -15.74
C VAL A 700 2.73 -20.98 -16.43
N PHE A 701 2.29 -19.79 -16.05
CA PHE A 701 2.76 -18.53 -16.60
C PHE A 701 3.65 -17.82 -15.58
N ILE A 702 4.84 -17.41 -16.02
CA ILE A 702 5.84 -16.77 -15.19
C ILE A 702 6.23 -15.44 -15.84
N GLY A 703 6.19 -14.35 -15.08
CA GLY A 703 6.57 -13.03 -15.58
C GLY A 703 8.01 -12.99 -16.06
N ARG A 704 8.94 -13.31 -15.15
CA ARG A 704 10.40 -13.34 -15.39
C ARG A 704 10.96 -14.73 -15.12
N GLN A 705 12.06 -15.07 -15.78
CA GLN A 705 12.71 -16.36 -15.55
C GLN A 705 13.46 -16.35 -14.21
N GLU A 706 13.03 -17.19 -13.27
CA GLU A 706 13.72 -17.41 -12.00
C GLU A 706 13.83 -18.91 -11.70
N GLU A 707 15.05 -19.42 -11.50
CA GLU A 707 15.28 -20.85 -11.28
C GLU A 707 14.58 -21.37 -10.00
N ARG A 708 14.50 -20.55 -8.95
CA ARG A 708 13.87 -20.92 -7.68
C ARG A 708 12.36 -21.09 -7.79
N LEU A 709 11.69 -20.34 -8.67
CA LEU A 709 10.27 -20.54 -8.93
C LEU A 709 9.99 -21.92 -9.52
N VAL A 710 10.90 -22.43 -10.36
CA VAL A 710 10.80 -23.80 -10.86
C VAL A 710 10.95 -24.84 -9.75
N ALA A 711 11.79 -24.58 -8.75
CA ALA A 711 11.94 -25.47 -7.59
C ALA A 711 10.63 -25.57 -6.78
N CYS A 712 9.87 -24.48 -6.65
CA CYS A 712 8.58 -24.45 -5.94
C CYS A 712 7.52 -25.39 -6.56
N LEU A 713 7.62 -25.66 -7.86
CA LEU A 713 6.71 -26.56 -8.56
C LEU A 713 6.97 -28.04 -8.22
N ARG A 714 8.17 -28.40 -7.74
CA ARG A 714 8.54 -29.79 -7.45
C ARG A 714 7.63 -30.38 -6.38
N GLY A 715 7.11 -31.57 -6.64
CA GLY A 715 6.19 -32.25 -5.73
C GLY A 715 4.78 -31.64 -5.68
N SER A 716 4.48 -30.63 -6.50
CA SER A 716 3.13 -30.09 -6.67
C SER A 716 2.41 -30.75 -7.85
N PRO A 717 1.07 -30.65 -7.93
CA PRO A 717 0.30 -31.08 -9.11
C PRO A 717 0.68 -30.36 -10.41
N TRP A 718 1.48 -29.28 -10.33
CA TRP A 718 1.85 -28.41 -11.43
C TRP A 718 3.28 -28.63 -11.95
N ALA A 719 4.02 -29.62 -11.38
CA ALA A 719 5.42 -29.88 -11.72
C ALA A 719 5.66 -30.12 -13.23
N GLU A 720 4.79 -30.92 -13.83
CA GLU A 720 4.86 -31.37 -15.23
C GLU A 720 4.02 -30.52 -16.20
N VAL A 721 3.39 -29.45 -15.71
CA VAL A 721 2.55 -28.58 -16.53
C VAL A 721 3.44 -27.68 -17.41
N PRO A 722 3.13 -27.49 -18.71
CA PRO A 722 3.90 -26.63 -19.60
C PRO A 722 4.03 -25.20 -19.08
N ARG A 723 5.19 -24.58 -19.32
CA ARG A 723 5.55 -23.28 -18.75
C ARG A 723 5.77 -22.25 -19.85
N SER A 724 5.34 -21.01 -19.61
CA SER A 724 5.57 -19.87 -20.51
C SER A 724 6.17 -18.71 -19.73
N ILE A 725 7.22 -18.10 -20.28
CA ILE A 725 7.93 -16.96 -19.70
C ILE A 725 7.61 -15.72 -20.52
N LEU A 726 6.92 -14.77 -19.90
CA LEU A 726 6.34 -13.63 -20.62
C LEU A 726 7.34 -12.52 -20.92
N ALA A 727 8.41 -12.38 -20.12
CA ALA A 727 9.48 -11.40 -20.35
C ALA A 727 10.12 -11.50 -21.75
N SER A 728 10.04 -12.66 -22.42
CA SER A 728 10.50 -12.84 -23.80
C SER A 728 9.80 -11.91 -24.82
N ARG A 729 8.57 -11.50 -24.53
CA ARG A 729 7.73 -10.60 -25.36
C ARG A 729 7.39 -9.29 -24.66
N ALA A 730 7.24 -9.32 -23.33
CA ALA A 730 6.93 -8.15 -22.52
C ALA A 730 8.16 -7.31 -22.15
N GLY A 731 9.36 -7.88 -22.27
CA GLY A 731 10.59 -7.30 -21.74
C GLY A 731 10.80 -7.67 -20.28
N ASP A 732 12.06 -7.60 -19.85
CA ASP A 732 12.41 -7.89 -18.47
C ASP A 732 12.30 -6.62 -17.62
N HIS A 733 11.40 -6.65 -16.63
CA HIS A 733 11.22 -5.63 -15.60
C HIS A 733 10.42 -6.21 -14.43
N GLU A 734 10.50 -5.57 -13.27
CA GLU A 734 9.97 -6.08 -11.99
C GLU A 734 8.43 -6.17 -11.91
N GLY A 735 7.75 -5.65 -12.93
CA GLY A 735 6.28 -5.72 -13.11
C GLY A 735 5.81 -6.78 -14.10
N ALA A 736 6.70 -7.62 -14.66
CA ALA A 736 6.34 -8.58 -15.71
C ALA A 736 5.32 -9.64 -15.26
N GLY A 737 5.18 -9.86 -13.95
CA GLY A 737 4.13 -10.68 -13.35
C GLY A 737 2.70 -10.27 -13.75
N GLY A 738 2.46 -8.96 -13.91
CA GLY A 738 1.16 -8.46 -14.36
C GLY A 738 0.86 -8.84 -15.81
N PHE A 739 1.89 -8.91 -16.67
CA PHE A 739 1.74 -9.37 -18.06
C PHE A 739 1.43 -10.87 -18.13
N ALA A 740 2.03 -11.67 -17.23
CA ALA A 740 1.68 -13.08 -17.05
C ALA A 740 0.20 -13.25 -16.69
N ALA A 741 -0.31 -12.43 -15.77
CA ALA A 741 -1.72 -12.46 -15.41
C ALA A 741 -2.64 -12.01 -16.54
N ALA A 742 -2.31 -10.95 -17.28
CA ALA A 742 -3.09 -10.52 -18.44
C ALA A 742 -3.13 -11.58 -19.56
N ALA A 743 -2.00 -12.24 -19.85
CA ALA A 743 -1.94 -13.35 -20.78
C ALA A 743 -2.77 -14.56 -20.30
N ALA A 744 -2.75 -14.86 -19.00
CA ALA A 744 -3.57 -15.91 -18.40
C ALA A 744 -5.07 -15.63 -18.59
N VAL A 745 -5.50 -14.39 -18.32
CA VAL A 745 -6.89 -13.94 -18.52
C VAL A 745 -7.29 -14.09 -19.99
N ALA A 746 -6.43 -13.68 -20.92
CA ALA A 746 -6.69 -13.81 -22.36
C ALA A 746 -6.88 -15.27 -22.80
N ALA A 747 -5.99 -16.17 -22.34
CA ALA A 747 -6.02 -17.58 -22.68
C ALA A 747 -7.23 -18.33 -22.09
N LEU A 748 -7.66 -17.97 -20.88
CA LEU A 748 -8.86 -18.51 -20.25
C LEU A 748 -10.13 -17.98 -20.94
N ALA A 749 -10.18 -16.67 -21.24
CA ALA A 749 -11.33 -16.04 -21.86
C ALA A 749 -11.59 -16.53 -23.30
N SER A 750 -10.55 -16.93 -24.03
CA SER A 750 -10.66 -17.50 -25.37
C SER A 750 -11.00 -19.00 -25.37
N GLY A 751 -10.93 -19.66 -24.21
CA GLY A 751 -11.06 -21.11 -24.10
C GLY A 751 -9.82 -21.89 -24.57
N ALA A 752 -8.69 -21.21 -24.83
CA ALA A 752 -7.44 -21.87 -25.18
C ALA A 752 -6.87 -22.70 -24.01
N LEU A 753 -7.12 -22.28 -22.78
CA LEU A 753 -6.77 -23.00 -21.55
C LEU A 753 -7.97 -23.06 -20.60
N ALA A 754 -8.00 -24.09 -19.76
CA ALA A 754 -9.00 -24.29 -18.71
C ALA A 754 -8.50 -23.84 -17.32
N SER A 755 -7.18 -23.89 -17.08
CA SER A 755 -6.57 -23.43 -15.82
C SER A 755 -5.16 -22.91 -16.03
N VAL A 756 -4.83 -21.78 -15.40
CA VAL A 756 -3.49 -21.17 -15.48
C VAL A 756 -2.99 -20.85 -14.08
N LEU A 757 -1.84 -21.42 -13.73
CA LEU A 757 -1.11 -21.05 -12.52
C LEU A 757 -0.12 -19.93 -12.86
N ILE A 758 -0.36 -18.74 -12.34
CA ILE A 758 0.57 -17.61 -12.42
C ILE A 758 1.54 -17.75 -11.26
N LEU A 759 2.84 -17.70 -11.54
CA LEU A 759 3.90 -17.85 -10.56
C LEU A 759 4.88 -16.67 -10.68
N GLY A 760 5.19 -16.03 -9.56
CA GLY A 760 6.09 -14.88 -9.49
C GLY A 760 6.91 -14.87 -8.22
N GLY A 761 8.05 -14.19 -8.25
CA GLY A 761 9.06 -14.28 -7.21
C GLY A 761 10.04 -13.12 -7.21
N ALA A 762 10.79 -13.10 -6.13
CA ALA A 762 12.02 -12.33 -5.96
C ALA A 762 12.88 -13.11 -4.95
N PRO A 763 14.15 -12.73 -4.69
CA PRO A 763 14.94 -13.40 -3.67
C PRO A 763 14.17 -13.56 -2.33
N ASP A 764 14.16 -14.80 -1.82
CA ASP A 764 13.55 -15.20 -0.54
C ASP A 764 12.02 -15.02 -0.45
N ARG A 765 11.30 -14.84 -1.57
CA ARG A 765 9.83 -14.70 -1.58
C ARG A 765 9.19 -15.20 -2.87
N GLY A 766 7.93 -15.58 -2.78
CA GLY A 766 7.17 -15.94 -3.97
C GLY A 766 5.67 -15.92 -3.76
N TYR A 767 4.98 -15.97 -4.90
CA TYR A 767 3.54 -15.83 -5.03
C TYR A 767 3.00 -16.78 -6.08
N ALA A 768 1.80 -17.29 -5.85
CA ALA A 768 1.08 -18.03 -6.86
C ALA A 768 -0.39 -17.64 -6.87
N ILE A 769 -0.96 -17.53 -8.08
CA ILE A 769 -2.38 -17.27 -8.31
C ILE A 769 -2.87 -18.27 -9.34
N LEU A 770 -3.84 -19.10 -8.97
CA LEU A 770 -4.49 -20.01 -9.89
C LEU A 770 -5.79 -19.38 -10.40
N LEU A 771 -5.80 -19.12 -11.71
CA LEU A 771 -7.00 -18.72 -12.44
C LEU A 771 -7.57 -19.94 -13.17
N VAL A 772 -8.88 -20.11 -13.11
CA VAL A 772 -9.60 -21.14 -13.88
C VAL A 772 -10.61 -20.50 -14.80
N ALA A 773 -10.95 -21.21 -15.87
CA ALA A 773 -12.01 -20.79 -16.77
C ALA A 773 -13.31 -20.57 -15.96
N PRO A 774 -14.10 -19.55 -16.30
CA PRO A 774 -15.40 -19.35 -15.71
C PRO A 774 -16.28 -20.53 -16.16
N GLY A 775 -16.48 -21.52 -15.29
CA GLY A 775 -17.38 -22.64 -15.58
C GLY A 775 -18.80 -22.14 -15.86
N ASP A 776 -19.58 -22.91 -16.63
CA ASP A 776 -21.02 -22.69 -16.73
C ASP A 776 -21.60 -22.82 -15.30
N ALA A 777 -22.17 -21.72 -14.81
CA ALA A 777 -22.54 -21.51 -13.41
C ALA A 777 -23.64 -22.43 -12.90
#